data_AF-A0A1G3LPH3-F1
#
_entry.id   AF-A0A1G3LPH3-F1
#
_cell.length_a   1.000
_cell.length_b   1.000
_cell.length_c   1.000
_cell.angle_alpha   90.00
_cell.angle_beta   90.00
_cell.angle_gamma   90.00
#
_symmetry.space_group_name_H-M   'P 1'
#
loop_
_entity.id
_entity.type
_entity.pdbx_description
1 polymer ?
#
loop_
_entity_poly.entity_id
_entity_poly.type
_entity_poly.pdbx_seq_one_letter_code
_entity_poly.pdbx_strand_id
1 'polypeptide(L)'
;MKIENKFKNIIKVLILISVSLLLFYIYVGTYFIKLLKDGEFSANVDVSIKVEPNIDVELFKISPTGNEERILLYISDDNSTYKGSIYGRHIKNLALKISNRYFINFIKEVNIKIKDKNFIYNNEDLRKFWKEENDFENIFISPDTIKYQVSYLNKYTKLFDTINWIGDSQVRKYLIINILERLIKVILLILLMFLFIIKHKEILNFYQKIISKPSLTQIKINNTTKNIFFFMFLVFLAIIIRFYSFDNVIHVDEPSYIVIADKILKGNTLYSEVWDTKAPGLFLYYILIVGIFKSFFGIRLAGAIFIGATGFVIFNVLSKIIEQEKKNLTQNDITFFSNIPYIGGIAYIFISSFHRWNYWINPEQIVIFYTLLGLYFLLLDKKYSVFVCSLFLGMSFITKYPAVIDYVAIAVLWLIIQIRKGNKISYFVKNIILSVIGFLTPFLVVIFIYFLNGHLKDYFDAIYFVSFKYPAKKTLIGIINTLGKFVLELTPMFILWIMGLIYIIIKRLKFIGLILLGLGLSSLMCILSTGNDFTYYWFQFWGIVALTIPFAIKLLESIINFFSKRQINYLLFYILTVIFISDYFILWTKEEWGKKEPLFEVANYLKDKISKQDTLIAFGEGSHILYFLLDLKVPTIYVHPYNNWGGLKEFRRMAKLKPLYIVDSGPDGFWYNYTSKYYKIDYVIEKHIIYKLKRF
;
A
#
# COMPACT_ATOMS: atom_id res chain seq x y z
N MET A 1 -7.81 -51.04 7.19
CA MET A 1 -6.44 -50.50 7.39
C MET A 1 -5.63 -50.28 6.11
N LYS A 2 -5.31 -51.30 5.27
CA LYS A 2 -4.50 -51.07 4.04
C LYS A 2 -5.18 -50.12 3.03
N ILE A 3 -6.48 -50.27 2.80
CA ILE A 3 -7.26 -49.39 1.90
C ILE A 3 -7.33 -47.97 2.44
N GLU A 4 -7.56 -47.81 3.74
CA GLU A 4 -7.62 -46.50 4.40
C GLU A 4 -6.28 -45.75 4.35
N ASN A 5 -5.15 -46.46 4.50
CA ASN A 5 -3.82 -45.88 4.32
C ASN A 5 -3.55 -45.50 2.86
N LYS A 6 -4.01 -46.31 1.90
CA LYS A 6 -3.88 -46.00 0.46
C LYS A 6 -4.72 -44.77 0.11
N PHE A 7 -5.95 -44.68 0.62
CA PHE A 7 -6.84 -43.53 0.43
C PHE A 7 -6.30 -42.24 1.06
N LYS A 8 -5.77 -42.31 2.29
CA LYS A 8 -5.08 -41.19 2.94
C LYS A 8 -3.86 -40.70 2.16
N ASN A 9 -3.09 -41.62 1.57
CA ASN A 9 -1.95 -41.25 0.73
C ASN A 9 -2.41 -40.60 -0.58
N ILE A 10 -3.48 -41.10 -1.20
CA ILE A 10 -4.07 -40.48 -2.40
C ILE A 10 -4.55 -39.06 -2.09
N ILE A 11 -5.26 -38.84 -0.98
CA ILE A 11 -5.72 -37.49 -0.59
C ILE A 11 -4.53 -36.55 -0.33
N LYS A 12 -3.46 -37.01 0.32
CA LYS A 12 -2.24 -36.20 0.51
C LYS A 12 -1.62 -35.78 -0.81
N VAL A 13 -1.53 -36.71 -1.76
CA VAL A 13 -1.02 -36.44 -3.10
C VAL A 13 -1.93 -35.45 -3.82
N LEU A 14 -3.25 -35.61 -3.72
CA LEU A 14 -4.22 -34.68 -4.31
C LEU A 14 -4.12 -33.27 -3.70
N ILE A 15 -4.06 -33.13 -2.38
CA ILE A 15 -3.88 -31.82 -1.72
C ILE A 15 -2.56 -31.18 -2.16
N LEU A 16 -1.47 -31.94 -2.20
CA LEU A 16 -0.17 -31.44 -2.65
C LEU A 16 -0.22 -31.00 -4.12
N ILE A 17 -0.88 -31.76 -4.98
CA ILE A 17 -1.11 -31.42 -6.39
C ILE A 17 -1.97 -30.14 -6.48
N SER A 18 -3.09 -30.06 -5.77
CA SER A 18 -3.98 -28.90 -5.79
C SER A 18 -3.28 -27.63 -5.29
N VAL A 19 -2.51 -27.72 -4.20
CA VAL A 19 -1.68 -26.60 -3.72
C VAL A 19 -0.63 -26.24 -4.76
N SER A 20 0.07 -27.21 -5.34
CA SER A 20 1.10 -26.96 -6.36
C SER A 20 0.51 -26.31 -7.62
N LEU A 21 -0.68 -26.75 -8.07
CA LEU A 21 -1.41 -26.17 -9.20
C LEU A 21 -1.90 -24.76 -8.90
N LEU A 22 -2.39 -24.50 -7.68
CA LEU A 22 -2.79 -23.17 -7.25
C LEU A 22 -1.59 -22.22 -7.19
N LEU A 23 -0.47 -22.67 -6.60
CA LEU A 23 0.78 -21.92 -6.56
C LEU A 23 1.32 -21.64 -7.97
N PHE A 24 1.25 -22.62 -8.86
CA PHE A 24 1.59 -22.46 -10.27
C PHE A 24 0.71 -21.41 -10.95
N TYR A 25 -0.61 -21.49 -10.80
CA TYR A 25 -1.53 -20.53 -11.39
C TYR A 25 -1.29 -19.11 -10.86
N ILE A 26 -1.13 -18.96 -9.54
CA ILE A 26 -0.86 -17.67 -8.91
C ILE A 26 0.47 -17.11 -9.39
N TYR A 27 1.53 -17.91 -9.41
CA TYR A 27 2.89 -17.39 -9.61
C TYR A 27 3.30 -17.29 -11.08
N VAL A 28 2.84 -18.22 -11.91
CA VAL A 28 3.13 -18.27 -13.36
C VAL A 28 1.95 -17.71 -14.15
N GLY A 29 0.73 -18.17 -13.84
CA GLY A 29 -0.47 -17.79 -14.59
C GLY A 29 -0.80 -16.30 -14.49
N THR A 30 -0.87 -15.74 -13.28
CA THR A 30 -1.20 -14.30 -13.13
C THR A 30 -0.11 -13.40 -13.68
N TYR A 31 1.16 -13.77 -13.50
CA TYR A 31 2.29 -13.03 -14.07
C TYR A 31 2.26 -13.08 -15.59
N PHE A 32 1.99 -14.25 -16.18
CA PHE A 32 1.84 -14.40 -17.62
C PHE A 32 0.73 -13.50 -18.17
N ILE A 33 -0.44 -13.51 -17.52
CA ILE A 33 -1.57 -12.64 -17.91
C ILE A 33 -1.18 -11.16 -17.79
N LYS A 34 -0.48 -10.77 -16.72
CA LYS A 34 -0.01 -9.39 -16.52
C LYS A 34 0.99 -8.98 -17.59
N LEU A 35 2.00 -9.78 -17.86
CA LEU A 35 3.04 -9.48 -18.83
C LEU A 35 2.48 -9.37 -20.26
N LEU A 36 1.48 -10.19 -20.58
CA LEU A 36 0.68 -10.07 -21.80
C LEU A 36 -0.20 -8.81 -21.84
N LYS A 37 -0.72 -8.34 -20.70
CA LYS A 37 -1.55 -7.15 -20.64
C LYS A 37 -0.73 -5.86 -20.71
N ASP A 38 0.39 -5.83 -20.00
CA ASP A 38 1.24 -4.66 -19.85
C ASP A 38 2.11 -4.45 -21.09
N GLY A 39 2.43 -5.52 -21.82
CA GLY A 39 3.13 -5.43 -23.10
C GLY A 39 4.57 -4.94 -22.97
N GLU A 40 5.26 -5.33 -21.88
CA GLU A 40 6.65 -4.94 -21.61
C GLU A 40 7.64 -5.32 -22.72
N PHE A 41 7.30 -6.35 -23.50
CA PHE A 41 8.05 -6.77 -24.67
C PHE A 41 7.72 -5.98 -25.94
N SER A 42 6.79 -5.03 -25.90
CA SER A 42 6.45 -4.24 -27.09
C SER A 42 7.61 -3.31 -27.46
N ALA A 43 7.76 -3.04 -28.76
CA ALA A 43 8.80 -2.15 -29.24
C ALA A 43 8.56 -0.74 -28.69
N ASN A 44 9.65 -0.04 -28.41
CA ASN A 44 9.57 1.39 -28.17
C ASN A 44 9.04 2.08 -29.42
N VAL A 45 8.15 3.05 -29.22
CA VAL A 45 7.60 3.88 -30.29
C VAL A 45 8.03 5.31 -30.04
N ASP A 46 8.89 5.82 -30.89
CA ASP A 46 9.27 7.22 -30.91
C ASP A 46 8.34 7.96 -31.87
N VAL A 47 7.78 9.08 -31.44
CA VAL A 47 6.88 9.90 -32.24
C VAL A 47 7.47 11.29 -32.32
N SER A 48 7.50 11.86 -33.52
CA SER A 48 7.98 13.20 -33.82
C SER A 48 6.93 13.89 -34.68
N ILE A 49 6.41 15.04 -34.24
CA ILE A 49 5.31 15.75 -34.88
C ILE A 49 5.79 17.15 -35.23
N LYS A 50 6.01 17.39 -36.51
CA LYS A 50 6.40 18.70 -37.02
C LYS A 50 5.16 19.53 -37.32
N VAL A 51 5.03 20.66 -36.66
CA VAL A 51 3.94 21.62 -36.83
C VAL A 51 4.46 23.02 -37.08
N GLU A 52 3.60 23.89 -37.58
CA GLU A 52 3.90 25.32 -37.57
C GLU A 52 3.97 25.86 -36.13
N PRO A 53 4.80 26.88 -35.87
CA PRO A 53 4.92 27.46 -34.55
C PRO A 53 3.56 27.86 -33.96
N ASN A 54 3.41 27.73 -32.64
CA ASN A 54 2.23 28.10 -31.85
C ASN A 54 1.00 27.18 -31.95
N ILE A 55 1.18 25.95 -32.42
CA ILE A 55 0.08 24.97 -32.47
C ILE A 55 0.26 23.96 -31.36
N ASP A 56 -0.79 23.86 -30.54
CA ASP A 56 -0.86 22.90 -29.46
C ASP A 56 -1.44 21.58 -29.98
N VAL A 57 -0.70 20.51 -29.73
CA VAL A 57 -1.01 19.18 -30.23
C VAL A 57 -0.90 18.20 -29.07
N GLU A 58 -1.95 17.42 -28.87
CA GLU A 58 -1.94 16.36 -27.86
C GLU A 58 -1.88 15.00 -28.56
N LEU A 59 -0.96 14.15 -28.12
CA LEU A 59 -0.88 12.77 -28.60
C LEU A 59 -1.32 11.83 -27.49
N PHE A 60 -2.14 10.86 -27.84
CA PHE A 60 -2.63 9.81 -26.96
C PHE A 60 -2.26 8.46 -27.55
N LYS A 61 -1.90 7.49 -26.70
CA LYS A 61 -1.94 6.08 -27.08
C LYS A 61 -3.28 5.50 -26.65
N ILE A 62 -3.80 4.63 -27.47
CA ILE A 62 -4.97 3.81 -27.16
C ILE A 62 -4.45 2.41 -26.87
N SER A 63 -4.68 1.94 -25.65
CA SER A 63 -4.36 0.56 -25.28
C SER A 63 -5.30 -0.44 -25.98
N PRO A 64 -4.95 -1.74 -26.03
CA PRO A 64 -5.84 -2.77 -26.57
C PRO A 64 -7.23 -2.83 -25.91
N THR A 65 -7.33 -2.42 -24.65
CA THR A 65 -8.59 -2.35 -23.89
C THR A 65 -9.38 -1.07 -24.15
N GLY A 66 -8.89 -0.19 -25.02
CA GLY A 66 -9.56 1.07 -25.38
C GLY A 66 -9.26 2.24 -24.42
N ASN A 67 -8.41 2.05 -23.41
CA ASN A 67 -8.02 3.16 -22.54
C ASN A 67 -7.09 4.09 -23.30
N GLU A 68 -7.43 5.38 -23.33
CA GLU A 68 -6.60 6.46 -23.84
C GLU A 68 -5.64 6.93 -22.74
N GLU A 69 -4.35 7.00 -23.06
CA GLU A 69 -3.32 7.55 -22.17
C GLU A 69 -2.58 8.64 -22.95
N ARG A 70 -2.49 9.85 -22.38
CA ARG A 70 -1.73 10.94 -22.99
C ARG A 70 -0.25 10.57 -23.06
N ILE A 71 0.39 10.92 -24.17
CA ILE A 71 1.83 10.79 -24.37
C ILE A 71 2.42 12.18 -24.17
N LEU A 72 3.42 12.26 -23.29
CA LEU A 72 4.17 13.49 -23.09
C LEU A 72 5.02 13.75 -24.34
N LEU A 73 4.74 14.90 -24.97
CA LEU A 73 5.50 15.42 -26.08
C LEU A 73 6.38 16.58 -25.59
N TYR A 74 7.64 16.59 -26.00
CA TYR A 74 8.61 17.65 -25.75
C TYR A 74 8.85 18.44 -27.02
N ILE A 75 8.90 19.76 -26.92
CA ILE A 75 9.18 20.63 -28.07
C ILE A 75 10.70 20.68 -28.26
N SER A 76 11.21 20.41 -29.46
CA SER A 76 12.62 20.58 -29.79
C SER A 76 13.01 22.06 -29.92
N ASP A 77 14.31 22.33 -29.92
CA ASP A 77 14.88 23.68 -29.94
C ASP A 77 14.40 24.59 -31.08
N ASP A 78 13.88 24.00 -32.17
CA ASP A 78 13.32 24.70 -33.32
C ASP A 78 11.88 25.22 -33.10
N ASN A 79 11.26 24.95 -31.95
CA ASN A 79 9.85 25.21 -31.63
C ASN A 79 8.84 24.69 -32.66
N SER A 80 9.27 23.79 -33.54
CA SER A 80 8.46 23.30 -34.67
C SER A 80 8.27 21.79 -34.64
N THR A 81 9.04 21.06 -33.82
CA THR A 81 8.92 19.61 -33.72
C THR A 81 8.65 19.16 -32.29
N TYR A 82 7.57 18.42 -32.10
CA TYR A 82 7.22 17.75 -30.85
C TYR A 82 7.71 16.31 -30.86
N LYS A 83 8.49 15.87 -29.87
CA LYS A 83 9.02 14.51 -29.77
C LYS A 83 8.52 13.82 -28.50
N GLY A 84 8.15 12.55 -28.61
CA GLY A 84 7.80 11.72 -27.46
C GLY A 84 8.20 10.27 -27.70
N SER A 85 8.40 9.52 -26.63
CA SER A 85 8.74 8.10 -26.71
C SER A 85 7.84 7.29 -25.79
N ILE A 86 7.35 6.17 -26.29
CA ILE A 86 6.46 5.24 -25.57
C ILE A 86 7.24 3.95 -25.35
N TYR A 87 7.52 3.65 -24.09
CA TYR A 87 8.31 2.49 -23.68
C TYR A 87 7.45 1.35 -23.15
N GLY A 88 7.73 0.13 -23.59
CA GLY A 88 7.32 -1.12 -22.93
C GLY A 88 5.82 -1.26 -22.67
N ARG A 89 4.96 -0.82 -23.60
CA ARG A 89 3.50 -0.95 -23.50
C ARG A 89 2.84 -1.24 -24.83
N HIS A 90 1.76 -2.01 -24.80
CA HIS A 90 0.93 -2.25 -25.97
C HIS A 90 0.25 -0.96 -26.46
N ILE A 91 0.45 -0.64 -27.73
CA ILE A 91 -0.21 0.47 -28.39
C ILE A 91 -1.10 -0.13 -29.47
N LYS A 92 -2.41 -0.03 -29.28
CA LYS A 92 -3.36 -0.39 -30.33
C LYS A 92 -3.32 0.68 -31.42
N ASN A 93 -3.61 1.93 -31.04
CA ASN A 93 -3.63 3.07 -31.95
C ASN A 93 -2.93 4.27 -31.32
N LEU A 94 -2.52 5.22 -32.16
CA LEU A 94 -2.17 6.57 -31.73
C LEU A 94 -3.30 7.52 -32.12
N ALA A 95 -3.69 8.41 -31.22
CA ALA A 95 -4.67 9.44 -31.48
C ALA A 95 -4.01 10.79 -31.31
N LEU A 96 -4.10 11.61 -32.34
CA LEU A 96 -3.65 12.98 -32.35
C LEU A 96 -4.85 13.89 -32.16
N LYS A 97 -4.96 14.54 -31.01
CA LYS A 97 -6.02 15.47 -30.70
C LYS A 97 -5.54 16.89 -30.96
N ILE A 98 -6.34 17.65 -31.71
CA ILE A 98 -6.01 19.02 -32.11
C ILE A 98 -7.18 19.91 -31.72
N SER A 99 -6.87 21.02 -31.05
CA SER A 99 -7.88 21.94 -30.50
C SER A 99 -8.76 22.64 -31.53
N ASN A 100 -8.38 22.63 -32.82
CA ASN A 100 -9.17 23.22 -33.89
C ASN A 100 -8.94 22.49 -35.21
N ARG A 101 -10.02 22.19 -35.95
CA ARG A 101 -9.95 21.54 -37.28
C ARG A 101 -9.06 22.27 -38.28
N TYR A 102 -9.00 23.61 -38.21
CA TYR A 102 -8.19 24.39 -39.12
C TYR A 102 -6.69 24.17 -38.88
N PHE A 103 -6.30 23.72 -37.69
CA PHE A 103 -4.91 23.45 -37.34
C PHE A 103 -4.32 22.21 -38.02
N ILE A 104 -5.15 21.34 -38.62
CA ILE A 104 -4.62 20.20 -39.39
C ILE A 104 -3.69 20.67 -40.51
N ASN A 105 -4.01 21.81 -41.16
CA ASN A 105 -3.24 22.37 -42.27
C ASN A 105 -1.82 22.81 -41.88
N PHE A 106 -1.60 22.95 -40.58
CA PHE A 106 -0.35 23.40 -40.04
C PHE A 106 0.48 22.25 -39.48
N ILE A 107 -0.06 21.03 -39.45
CA ILE A 107 0.74 19.83 -39.20
C ILE A 107 1.45 19.48 -40.50
N LYS A 108 2.76 19.68 -40.50
CA LYS A 108 3.60 19.44 -41.68
C LYS A 108 3.89 17.96 -41.83
N GLU A 109 4.22 17.32 -40.72
CA GLU A 109 4.66 15.93 -40.70
C GLU A 109 4.37 15.28 -39.35
N VAL A 110 3.83 14.07 -39.34
CA VAL A 110 3.86 13.17 -38.18
C VAL A 110 4.76 12.01 -38.55
N ASN A 111 5.92 11.91 -37.89
CA ASN A 111 6.84 10.80 -38.03
C ASN A 111 6.73 9.87 -36.82
N ILE A 112 6.34 8.61 -37.05
CA ILE A 112 6.27 7.56 -36.05
C ILE A 112 7.35 6.54 -36.37
N LYS A 113 8.32 6.38 -35.47
CA LYS A 113 9.38 5.39 -35.57
C LYS A 113 9.11 4.24 -34.60
N ILE A 114 8.99 3.04 -35.15
CA ILE A 114 8.82 1.80 -34.39
C ILE A 114 10.02 0.91 -34.71
N LYS A 115 10.95 0.83 -33.76
CA LYS A 115 12.23 0.09 -33.92
C LYS A 115 13.00 0.59 -35.15
N ASP A 116 13.09 -0.24 -36.21
CA ASP A 116 13.86 0.04 -37.43
C ASP A 116 13.01 0.66 -38.55
N LYS A 117 11.68 0.78 -38.35
CA LYS A 117 10.75 1.32 -39.35
C LYS A 117 10.35 2.75 -39.01
N ASN A 118 10.32 3.61 -40.02
CA ASN A 118 9.96 5.02 -39.91
C ASN A 118 8.72 5.28 -40.77
N PHE A 119 7.67 5.81 -40.17
CA PHE A 119 6.38 6.06 -40.83
C PHE A 119 6.11 7.55 -40.83
N ILE A 120 6.15 8.15 -42.01
CA ILE A 120 6.01 9.58 -42.19
C ILE A 120 4.64 9.86 -42.79
N TYR A 121 3.85 10.70 -42.12
CA TYR A 121 2.54 11.17 -42.56
C TYR A 121 2.62 12.66 -42.84
N ASN A 122 2.42 13.03 -44.10
CA ASN A 122 2.30 14.44 -44.46
C ASN A 122 0.86 14.93 -44.22
N ASN A 123 0.63 16.22 -44.50
CA ASN A 123 -0.68 16.84 -44.34
C ASN A 123 -1.81 16.09 -45.08
N GLU A 124 -1.56 15.68 -46.32
CA GLU A 124 -2.56 15.02 -47.16
C GLU A 124 -2.95 13.64 -46.62
N ASP A 125 -1.99 12.91 -46.07
CA ASP A 125 -2.25 11.61 -45.45
C ASP A 125 -3.07 11.78 -44.17
N LEU A 126 -2.77 12.77 -43.34
CA LEU A 126 -3.53 13.06 -42.12
C LEU A 126 -4.98 13.43 -42.43
N ARG A 127 -5.23 14.16 -43.53
CA ARG A 127 -6.60 14.48 -43.99
C ARG A 127 -7.41 13.23 -44.36
N LYS A 128 -6.78 12.18 -44.88
CA LYS A 128 -7.48 10.92 -45.22
C LYS A 128 -7.95 10.15 -43.98
N PHE A 129 -7.23 10.28 -42.86
CA PHE A 129 -7.62 9.66 -41.58
C PHE A 129 -8.70 10.47 -40.84
N TRP A 130 -8.94 11.71 -41.25
CA TRP A 130 -10.01 12.54 -40.72
C TRP A 130 -11.35 12.09 -41.31
N LYS A 131 -12.15 11.35 -40.55
CA LYS A 131 -13.53 11.03 -40.94
C LYS A 131 -14.44 12.21 -40.59
N GLU A 132 -15.07 12.80 -41.60
CA GLU A 132 -15.95 13.97 -41.45
C GLU A 132 -17.20 13.72 -40.57
N GLU A 133 -17.57 12.46 -40.30
CA GLU A 133 -18.84 12.08 -39.67
C GLU A 133 -18.87 12.08 -38.13
N ASN A 134 -17.77 12.37 -37.44
CA ASN A 134 -17.76 12.44 -35.97
C ASN A 134 -17.42 13.86 -35.49
N ASP A 135 -18.36 14.48 -34.78
CA ASP A 135 -18.32 15.83 -34.19
C ASP A 135 -17.22 16.10 -33.13
N PHE A 136 -16.13 15.32 -33.10
CA PHE A 136 -15.07 15.46 -32.10
C PHE A 136 -13.67 15.69 -32.68
N GLU A 137 -12.94 16.58 -32.00
CA GLU A 137 -11.60 17.16 -32.20
C GLU A 137 -10.41 16.18 -32.35
N ASN A 138 -10.63 14.90 -32.66
CA ASN A 138 -9.61 13.85 -32.59
C ASN A 138 -9.29 13.25 -33.97
N ILE A 139 -8.03 13.34 -34.41
CA ILE A 139 -7.49 12.54 -35.52
C ILE A 139 -7.01 11.21 -34.95
N PHE A 140 -7.73 10.13 -35.23
CA PHE A 140 -7.18 8.81 -34.96
C PHE A 140 -6.20 8.46 -36.08
N ILE A 141 -4.91 8.62 -35.81
CA ILE A 141 -3.86 8.02 -36.64
C ILE A 141 -3.83 6.54 -36.26
N SER A 142 -4.88 5.82 -36.64
CA SER A 142 -4.90 4.35 -36.64
C SER A 142 -4.27 3.96 -37.95
N PRO A 143 -3.01 3.55 -37.98
CA PRO A 143 -2.49 3.00 -39.18
C PRO A 143 -3.02 1.57 -39.27
N ASP A 144 -4.25 1.43 -39.75
CA ASP A 144 -4.81 0.11 -40.07
C ASP A 144 -3.91 -0.63 -41.07
N THR A 145 -3.06 0.11 -41.78
CA THR A 145 -2.01 -0.37 -42.70
C THR A 145 -0.63 -0.62 -42.04
N ILE A 146 -0.38 -0.19 -40.80
CA ILE A 146 0.87 -0.48 -40.06
C ILE A 146 0.59 -1.46 -38.93
N LYS A 147 0.32 -2.70 -39.30
CA LYS A 147 0.54 -3.80 -38.36
C LYS A 147 1.99 -4.25 -38.56
N TYR A 148 2.87 -3.84 -37.64
CA TYR A 148 4.29 -4.19 -37.70
C TYR A 148 4.49 -5.71 -37.86
N GLN A 149 3.60 -6.51 -37.24
CA GLN A 149 3.28 -7.91 -37.54
C GLN A 149 1.93 -8.27 -36.88
N VAL A 150 1.03 -8.96 -37.58
CA VAL A 150 -0.18 -9.52 -36.96
C VAL A 150 0.24 -10.70 -36.10
N SER A 151 0.03 -10.63 -34.78
CA SER A 151 0.33 -11.76 -33.91
C SER A 151 -0.53 -12.97 -34.27
N TYR A 152 0.03 -14.17 -34.30
CA TYR A 152 -0.73 -15.42 -34.31
C TYR A 152 -1.71 -15.50 -33.12
N LEU A 153 -1.38 -14.87 -31.98
CA LEU A 153 -2.26 -14.80 -30.83
C LEU A 153 -3.53 -13.97 -31.10
N ASN A 154 -3.56 -13.13 -32.15
CA ASN A 154 -4.77 -12.43 -32.58
C ASN A 154 -5.91 -13.35 -32.97
N LYS A 155 -5.62 -14.61 -33.34
CA LYS A 155 -6.66 -15.62 -33.59
C LYS A 155 -7.49 -15.93 -32.34
N TYR A 156 -6.92 -15.73 -31.16
CA TYR A 156 -7.55 -16.06 -29.88
C TYR A 156 -8.03 -14.83 -29.13
N THR A 157 -7.38 -13.68 -29.31
CA THR A 157 -7.79 -12.43 -28.67
C THR A 157 -7.30 -11.21 -29.44
N LYS A 158 -8.15 -10.19 -29.60
CA LYS A 158 -7.77 -8.90 -30.21
C LYS A 158 -6.80 -8.08 -29.36
N LEU A 159 -6.47 -8.55 -28.15
CA LEU A 159 -5.62 -7.84 -27.20
C LEU A 159 -4.18 -7.62 -27.72
N PHE A 160 -3.72 -8.42 -28.69
CA PHE A 160 -2.37 -8.37 -29.25
C PHE A 160 -2.29 -7.66 -30.61
N ASP A 161 -3.40 -7.05 -31.05
CA ASP A 161 -3.48 -6.29 -32.28
C ASP A 161 -2.91 -4.88 -32.06
N THR A 162 -1.58 -4.82 -31.97
CA THR A 162 -0.83 -3.63 -31.55
C THR A 162 0.20 -3.24 -32.60
N ILE A 163 0.37 -1.93 -32.81
CA ILE A 163 1.28 -1.39 -33.84
C ILE A 163 2.76 -1.64 -33.51
N ASN A 164 3.08 -1.90 -32.24
CA ASN A 164 4.44 -2.09 -31.74
C ASN A 164 4.76 -3.53 -31.33
N TRP A 165 4.04 -4.51 -31.88
CA TRP A 165 4.32 -5.92 -31.67
C TRP A 165 5.70 -6.32 -32.24
N ILE A 166 6.65 -6.74 -31.40
CA ILE A 166 8.02 -7.11 -31.85
C ILE A 166 8.11 -8.42 -32.64
N GLY A 167 6.98 -9.12 -32.80
CA GLY A 167 6.88 -10.39 -33.51
C GLY A 167 6.81 -11.60 -32.60
N ASP A 168 6.03 -12.60 -32.99
CA ASP A 168 5.68 -13.74 -32.12
C ASP A 168 6.90 -14.55 -31.66
N SER A 169 7.96 -14.62 -32.47
CA SER A 169 9.18 -15.32 -32.08
C SER A 169 9.91 -14.62 -30.93
N GLN A 170 10.02 -13.29 -30.98
CA GLN A 170 10.67 -12.52 -29.91
C GLN A 170 9.78 -12.45 -28.67
N VAL A 171 8.48 -12.27 -28.84
CA VAL A 171 7.51 -12.34 -27.74
C VAL A 171 7.54 -13.71 -27.08
N ARG A 172 7.53 -14.80 -27.87
CA ARG A 172 7.66 -16.16 -27.37
C ARG A 172 8.98 -16.35 -26.62
N LYS A 173 10.10 -15.85 -27.13
CA LYS A 173 11.40 -15.94 -26.43
C LYS A 173 11.37 -15.17 -25.11
N TYR A 174 10.83 -13.95 -25.08
CA TYR A 174 10.68 -13.15 -23.88
C TYR A 174 9.76 -13.82 -22.85
N LEU A 175 8.60 -14.31 -23.29
CA LEU A 175 7.65 -15.06 -22.48
C LEU A 175 8.28 -16.34 -21.94
N ILE A 176 8.92 -17.15 -22.79
CA ILE A 176 9.56 -18.40 -22.39
C ILE A 176 10.66 -18.13 -21.37
N ILE A 177 11.54 -17.14 -21.57
CA ILE A 177 12.62 -16.85 -20.62
C ILE A 177 12.03 -16.44 -19.27
N ASN A 178 11.09 -15.49 -19.25
CA ASN A 178 10.49 -14.99 -18.00
C ASN A 178 9.62 -16.06 -17.30
N ILE A 179 8.88 -16.87 -18.06
CA ILE A 179 8.09 -17.99 -17.53
C ILE A 179 9.02 -19.09 -17.03
N LEU A 180 10.07 -19.46 -17.78
CA LEU A 180 11.04 -20.47 -17.36
C LEU A 180 11.79 -20.04 -16.12
N GLU A 181 12.21 -18.78 -15.99
CA GLU A 181 12.84 -18.28 -14.77
C GLU A 181 11.91 -18.49 -13.57
N ARG A 182 10.63 -18.14 -13.70
CA ARG A 182 9.63 -18.33 -12.63
C ARG A 182 9.30 -19.81 -12.40
N LEU A 183 9.22 -20.63 -13.45
CA LEU A 183 9.03 -22.07 -13.33
C LEU A 183 10.21 -22.73 -12.62
N ILE A 184 11.43 -22.36 -12.96
CA ILE A 184 12.66 -22.83 -12.30
C ILE A 184 12.62 -22.45 -10.83
N LYS A 185 12.22 -21.22 -10.48
CA LYS A 185 12.03 -20.81 -9.07
C LYS A 185 11.00 -21.68 -8.37
N VAL A 186 9.81 -21.88 -8.96
CA VAL A 186 8.76 -22.75 -8.39
C VAL A 186 9.24 -24.20 -8.25
N ILE A 187 9.94 -24.74 -9.24
CA ILE A 187 10.46 -26.12 -9.24
C ILE A 187 11.58 -26.26 -8.21
N LEU A 188 12.55 -25.34 -8.15
CA LEU A 188 13.59 -25.31 -7.13
C LEU A 188 12.98 -25.21 -5.73
N LEU A 189 11.91 -24.43 -5.60
CA LEU A 189 11.18 -24.33 -4.35
C LEU A 189 10.53 -25.66 -3.99
N ILE A 190 9.77 -26.28 -4.89
CA ILE A 190 9.15 -27.60 -4.69
C ILE A 190 10.24 -28.64 -4.35
N LEU A 191 11.39 -28.61 -5.03
CA LEU A 191 12.53 -29.48 -4.75
C LEU A 191 13.13 -29.21 -3.37
N LEU A 192 13.27 -27.95 -2.95
CA LEU A 192 13.67 -27.59 -1.59
C LEU A 192 12.64 -28.10 -0.56
N MET A 193 11.34 -27.99 -0.85
CA MET A 193 10.29 -28.61 -0.01
C MET A 193 10.53 -30.11 0.10
N PHE A 194 10.77 -30.77 -1.02
CA PHE A 194 10.92 -32.22 -1.11
C PHE A 194 12.21 -32.72 -0.43
N LEU A 195 13.35 -32.08 -0.70
CA LEU A 195 14.65 -32.36 -0.07
C LEU A 195 14.59 -32.16 1.43
N PHE A 196 13.93 -31.09 1.90
CA PHE A 196 13.76 -30.87 3.34
C PHE A 196 12.82 -31.91 3.95
N ILE A 197 11.71 -32.31 3.29
CA ILE A 197 10.85 -33.40 3.75
C ILE A 197 11.65 -34.71 3.90
N ILE A 198 12.55 -35.01 2.96
CA ILE A 198 13.41 -36.20 2.99
C ILE A 198 14.46 -36.10 4.11
N LYS A 199 15.11 -34.94 4.25
CA LYS A 199 16.22 -34.69 5.20
C LYS A 199 15.79 -34.26 6.60
N HIS A 200 14.50 -34.00 6.82
CA HIS A 200 13.92 -33.51 8.09
C HIS A 200 14.30 -34.38 9.30
N LYS A 201 14.42 -35.69 9.10
CA LYS A 201 14.82 -36.63 10.17
C LYS A 201 16.25 -36.37 10.67
N GLU A 202 17.17 -36.00 9.79
CA GLU A 202 18.56 -35.69 10.14
C GLU A 202 18.68 -34.34 10.89
N ILE A 203 17.91 -33.33 10.46
CA ILE A 203 17.87 -32.00 11.10
C ILE A 203 17.29 -32.08 12.51
N LEU A 204 16.22 -32.86 12.72
CA LEU A 204 15.64 -33.07 14.05
C LEU A 204 16.60 -33.83 14.97
N ASN A 205 17.28 -34.85 14.46
CA ASN A 205 18.28 -35.57 15.23
C ASN A 205 19.44 -34.64 15.64
N PHE A 206 19.84 -33.72 14.76
CA PHE A 206 20.84 -32.70 15.08
C PHE A 206 20.36 -31.71 16.15
N TYR A 207 19.13 -31.20 16.03
CA TYR A 207 18.56 -30.25 16.99
C TYR A 207 18.34 -30.89 18.38
N GLN A 208 17.82 -32.13 18.41
CA GLN A 208 17.70 -32.90 19.66
C GLN A 208 19.07 -33.18 20.29
N LYS A 209 20.12 -33.45 19.49
CA LYS A 209 21.50 -33.64 19.96
C LYS A 209 22.12 -32.36 20.54
N ILE A 210 21.71 -31.18 20.07
CA ILE A 210 22.13 -29.89 20.64
C ILE A 210 21.42 -29.63 21.97
N ILE A 211 20.10 -29.83 22.02
CA ILE A 211 19.28 -29.58 23.22
C ILE A 211 19.54 -30.61 24.33
N SER A 212 19.87 -31.85 23.97
CA SER A 212 20.19 -32.90 24.94
C SER A 212 21.54 -32.72 25.63
N LYS A 213 22.34 -31.70 25.27
CA LYS A 213 23.52 -31.32 26.05
C LYS A 213 23.06 -30.81 27.43
N PRO A 214 23.39 -31.52 28.54
CA PRO A 214 22.88 -31.19 29.87
C PRO A 214 23.29 -29.80 30.37
N SER A 215 24.36 -29.21 29.83
CA SER A 215 24.90 -27.93 30.27
C SER A 215 24.06 -26.70 29.88
N LEU A 216 23.11 -26.81 28.95
CA LEU A 216 22.28 -25.69 28.47
C LEU A 216 20.84 -25.71 29.01
N THR A 217 20.39 -26.82 29.62
CA THR A 217 18.97 -27.05 29.95
C THR A 217 18.52 -26.54 31.31
N GLN A 218 19.43 -25.97 32.14
CA GLN A 218 19.09 -25.50 33.49
C GLN A 218 18.95 -23.98 33.66
N ILE A 219 19.18 -23.17 32.62
CA ILE A 219 18.96 -21.72 32.74
C ILE A 219 17.46 -21.45 32.70
N LYS A 220 16.84 -21.30 33.87
CA LYS A 220 15.43 -20.91 34.02
C LYS A 220 15.26 -19.44 33.63
N ILE A 221 15.13 -19.17 32.34
CA ILE A 221 14.86 -17.82 31.82
C ILE A 221 13.48 -17.38 32.34
N ASN A 222 13.44 -16.27 33.08
CA ASN A 222 12.19 -15.71 33.58
C ASN A 222 11.28 -15.24 32.41
N ASN A 223 9.97 -15.13 32.65
CA ASN A 223 9.01 -14.77 31.60
C ASN A 223 9.24 -13.35 31.05
N THR A 224 9.75 -12.43 31.86
CA THR A 224 10.07 -11.05 31.44
C THR A 224 11.14 -11.05 30.36
N THR A 225 12.24 -11.77 30.58
CA THR A 225 13.34 -11.92 29.63
C THR A 225 12.87 -12.57 28.33
N LYS A 226 12.02 -13.61 28.40
CA LYS A 226 11.40 -14.21 27.19
C LYS A 226 10.59 -13.19 26.39
N ASN A 227 9.78 -12.39 27.07
CA ASN A 227 8.96 -11.37 26.42
C ASN A 227 9.81 -10.26 25.79
N ILE A 228 10.89 -9.84 26.46
CA ILE A 228 11.86 -8.87 25.90
C ILE A 228 12.53 -9.44 24.65
N PHE A 229 13.04 -10.67 24.70
CA PHE A 229 13.64 -11.32 23.53
C PHE A 229 12.64 -11.45 22.38
N PHE A 230 11.37 -11.80 22.68
CA PHE A 230 10.35 -11.90 21.66
C PHE A 230 9.99 -10.54 21.06
N PHE A 231 9.89 -9.48 21.88
CA PHE A 231 9.72 -8.11 21.39
C PHE A 231 10.87 -7.69 20.46
N MET A 232 12.12 -7.92 20.88
CA MET A 232 13.29 -7.64 20.06
C MET A 232 13.28 -8.44 18.75
N PHE A 233 12.88 -9.70 18.79
CA PHE A 233 12.71 -10.54 17.61
C PHE A 233 11.66 -9.97 16.65
N LEU A 234 10.50 -9.54 17.16
CA LEU A 234 9.45 -8.92 16.35
C LEU A 234 9.93 -7.61 15.70
N VAL A 235 10.65 -6.76 16.44
CA VAL A 235 11.25 -5.53 15.89
C VAL A 235 12.27 -5.87 14.79
N PHE A 236 13.17 -6.80 15.06
CA PHE A 236 14.19 -7.22 14.09
C PHE A 236 13.56 -7.81 12.82
N LEU A 237 12.53 -8.65 12.98
CA LEU A 237 11.80 -9.24 11.86
C LEU A 237 11.10 -8.16 11.01
N ALA A 238 10.47 -7.17 11.65
CA ALA A 238 9.86 -6.04 10.94
C ALA A 238 10.90 -5.21 10.18
N ILE A 239 12.08 -4.98 10.76
CA ILE A 239 13.18 -4.27 10.08
C ILE A 239 13.63 -5.05 8.85
N ILE A 240 13.91 -6.36 8.96
CA ILE A 240 14.36 -7.18 7.83
C ILE A 240 13.35 -7.14 6.68
N ILE A 241 12.07 -7.41 6.97
CA ILE A 241 11.05 -7.50 5.93
C ILE A 241 10.86 -6.15 5.23
N ARG A 242 11.01 -5.05 5.96
CA ARG A 242 10.77 -3.69 5.45
C ARG A 242 12.04 -2.98 4.96
N PHE A 243 13.21 -3.56 5.13
CA PHE A 243 14.49 -2.90 4.87
C PHE A 243 14.59 -2.33 3.46
N TYR A 244 14.07 -3.05 2.46
CA TYR A 244 14.09 -2.62 1.07
C TYR A 244 13.29 -1.32 0.80
N SER A 245 12.40 -0.94 1.70
CA SER A 245 11.56 0.25 1.60
C SER A 245 12.21 1.51 2.16
N PHE A 246 13.35 1.38 2.84
CA PHE A 246 13.93 2.46 3.65
C PHE A 246 14.46 3.63 2.82
N ASP A 247 14.87 3.38 1.57
CA ASP A 247 15.43 4.41 0.68
C ASP A 247 14.49 4.78 -0.49
N ASN A 248 13.20 4.45 -0.37
CA ASN A 248 12.23 4.69 -1.43
C ASN A 248 11.04 5.52 -0.92
N VAL A 249 10.64 6.50 -1.74
CA VAL A 249 9.35 7.18 -1.58
C VAL A 249 8.29 6.28 -2.20
N ILE A 250 7.29 5.88 -1.42
CA ILE A 250 6.37 4.80 -1.80
C ILE A 250 4.97 5.32 -2.12
N HIS A 251 4.61 6.46 -1.55
CA HIS A 251 3.28 7.02 -1.66
C HIS A 251 3.32 8.53 -1.44
N VAL A 252 2.27 9.22 -1.87
CA VAL A 252 2.12 10.68 -1.79
C VAL A 252 1.90 11.18 -0.34
N ASP A 253 1.16 10.40 0.47
CA ASP A 253 0.82 10.75 1.87
C ASP A 253 2.03 10.84 2.82
N GLU A 254 2.95 9.87 2.78
CA GLU A 254 4.06 9.83 3.76
C GLU A 254 4.98 11.06 3.65
N PRO A 255 5.45 11.46 2.46
CA PRO A 255 6.15 12.72 2.27
C PRO A 255 5.44 13.91 2.85
N SER A 256 4.12 14.00 2.69
CA SER A 256 3.36 15.09 3.28
C SER A 256 3.36 15.04 4.79
N TYR A 257 3.21 13.85 5.39
CA TYR A 257 3.25 13.74 6.84
C TYR A 257 4.61 14.13 7.41
N ILE A 258 5.70 13.74 6.71
CA ILE A 258 7.07 14.13 7.04
C ILE A 258 7.26 15.65 6.92
N VAL A 259 6.85 16.25 5.79
CA VAL A 259 6.99 17.69 5.53
C VAL A 259 6.19 18.51 6.53
N ILE A 260 4.95 18.12 6.81
CA ILE A 260 4.08 18.81 7.77
C ILE A 260 4.69 18.74 9.17
N ALA A 261 5.16 17.56 9.60
CA ALA A 261 5.83 17.42 10.87
C ALA A 261 7.11 18.28 10.96
N ASP A 262 7.93 18.32 9.90
CA ASP A 262 9.09 19.22 9.80
C ASP A 262 8.70 20.69 9.93
N LYS A 263 7.59 21.12 9.31
CA LYS A 263 7.10 22.50 9.43
C LYS A 263 6.59 22.80 10.83
N ILE A 264 5.89 21.89 11.47
CA ILE A 264 5.43 22.07 12.85
C ILE A 264 6.63 22.18 13.81
N LEU A 265 7.67 21.36 13.62
CA LEU A 265 8.92 21.46 14.38
C LEU A 265 9.65 22.80 14.17
N LYS A 266 9.37 23.51 13.07
CA LYS A 266 9.89 24.85 12.75
C LYS A 266 8.97 25.98 13.19
N GLY A 267 7.92 25.66 13.95
CA GLY A 267 7.00 26.63 14.54
C GLY A 267 5.69 26.83 13.78
N ASN A 268 5.47 26.13 12.66
CA ASN A 268 4.20 26.26 11.93
C ASN A 268 3.05 25.60 12.70
N THR A 269 1.88 26.23 12.69
CA THR A 269 0.65 25.65 13.23
C THR A 269 -0.11 24.89 12.14
N LEU A 270 -0.51 23.66 12.46
CA LEU A 270 -1.32 22.83 11.57
C LEU A 270 -2.71 23.48 11.35
N TYR A 271 -3.24 23.34 10.14
CA TYR A 271 -4.46 23.94 9.60
C TYR A 271 -4.45 25.46 9.36
N SER A 272 -3.52 26.21 9.93
CA SER A 272 -3.38 27.66 9.68
C SER A 272 -2.21 27.99 8.76
N GLU A 273 -1.02 27.47 9.07
CA GLU A 273 0.23 27.77 8.35
C GLU A 273 0.73 26.61 7.50
N VAL A 274 0.29 25.39 7.85
CA VAL A 274 0.48 24.18 7.05
C VAL A 274 -0.77 23.34 7.17
N TRP A 275 -1.27 22.75 6.07
CA TRP A 275 -2.61 22.18 6.02
C TRP A 275 -2.63 20.77 5.41
N ASP A 276 -3.42 19.89 6.03
CA ASP A 276 -3.82 18.59 5.50
C ASP A 276 -5.24 18.24 6.03
N THR A 277 -5.78 17.14 5.53
CA THR A 277 -7.06 16.55 5.88
C THR A 277 -7.00 15.60 7.06
N LYS A 278 -5.82 15.04 7.35
CA LYS A 278 -5.69 14.07 8.43
C LYS A 278 -5.77 14.77 9.78
N ALA A 279 -6.20 14.03 10.80
CA ALA A 279 -6.36 14.54 12.14
C ALA A 279 -4.99 14.78 12.82
N PRO A 280 -4.90 15.67 13.84
CA PRO A 280 -3.60 16.09 14.40
C PRO A 280 -2.78 14.98 15.03
N GLY A 281 -3.43 13.96 15.58
CA GLY A 281 -2.77 12.84 16.26
C GLY A 281 -1.83 12.04 15.36
N LEU A 282 -2.11 12.00 14.05
CA LEU A 282 -1.18 11.44 13.07
C LEU A 282 0.14 12.22 13.05
N PHE A 283 0.06 13.55 13.02
CA PHE A 283 1.24 14.40 12.95
C PHE A 283 2.03 14.37 14.25
N LEU A 284 1.41 14.13 15.41
CA LEU A 284 2.15 13.92 16.66
C LEU A 284 3.14 12.75 16.56
N TYR A 285 2.76 11.65 15.89
CA TYR A 285 3.69 10.55 15.60
C TYR A 285 4.86 11.04 14.74
N TYR A 286 4.56 11.70 13.61
CA TYR A 286 5.62 12.15 12.70
C TYR A 286 6.50 13.26 13.30
N ILE A 287 5.96 14.16 14.11
CA ILE A 287 6.72 15.21 14.83
C ILE A 287 7.78 14.56 15.72
N LEU A 288 7.40 13.54 16.50
CA LEU A 288 8.33 12.82 17.36
C LEU A 288 9.44 12.16 16.55
N ILE A 289 9.09 11.44 15.48
CA ILE A 289 10.06 10.67 14.70
C ILE A 289 10.97 11.59 13.87
N VAL A 290 10.41 12.58 13.18
CA VAL A 290 11.18 13.56 12.39
C VAL A 290 12.10 14.37 13.29
N GLY A 291 11.64 14.74 14.50
CA GLY A 291 12.44 15.48 15.48
C GLY A 291 13.69 14.72 15.94
N ILE A 292 13.59 13.39 16.06
CA ILE A 292 14.70 12.52 16.48
C ILE A 292 15.65 12.20 15.32
N PHE A 293 15.12 11.74 14.18
CA PHE A 293 15.95 11.12 13.15
C PHE A 293 16.39 12.06 12.01
N LYS A 294 15.60 13.09 11.69
CA LYS A 294 15.84 14.07 10.60
C LYS A 294 16.32 13.46 9.26
N SER A 295 16.00 12.19 9.01
CA SER A 295 16.46 11.43 7.85
C SER A 295 15.38 10.45 7.45
N PHE A 296 15.21 10.24 6.14
CA PHE A 296 14.18 9.35 5.62
C PHE A 296 14.38 7.90 6.10
N PHE A 297 15.63 7.41 6.07
CA PHE A 297 16.00 6.11 6.62
C PHE A 297 15.60 5.95 8.09
N GLY A 298 15.91 6.93 8.94
CA GLY A 298 15.59 6.86 10.37
C GLY A 298 14.08 6.90 10.64
N ILE A 299 13.32 7.66 9.83
CA ILE A 299 11.85 7.68 9.89
C ILE A 299 11.28 6.29 9.55
N ARG A 300 11.83 5.62 8.52
CA ARG A 300 11.43 4.26 8.12
C ARG A 300 11.80 3.20 9.15
N LEU A 301 12.99 3.32 9.74
CA LEU A 301 13.43 2.46 10.83
C LEU A 301 12.48 2.58 12.04
N ALA A 302 12.12 3.80 12.42
CA ALA A 302 11.14 4.03 13.49
C ALA A 302 9.76 3.43 13.16
N GLY A 303 9.33 3.50 11.89
CA GLY A 303 8.13 2.81 11.43
C GLY A 303 8.22 1.29 11.56
N ALA A 304 9.32 0.67 11.18
CA ALA A 304 9.53 -0.77 11.36
C ALA A 304 9.50 -1.17 12.84
N ILE A 305 10.13 -0.37 13.72
CA ILE A 305 10.07 -0.56 15.18
C ILE A 305 8.63 -0.46 15.69
N PHE A 306 7.87 0.54 15.23
CA PHE A 306 6.47 0.73 15.59
C PHE A 306 5.59 -0.48 15.24
N ILE A 307 5.86 -1.12 14.10
CA ILE A 307 5.15 -2.32 13.67
C ILE A 307 5.54 -3.56 14.46
N GLY A 308 6.83 -3.72 14.80
CA GLY A 308 7.26 -4.73 15.77
C GLY A 308 6.58 -4.55 17.13
N ALA A 309 6.46 -3.31 17.61
CA ALA A 309 5.75 -2.97 18.84
C ALA A 309 4.26 -3.30 18.76
N THR A 310 3.60 -3.01 17.63
CA THR A 310 2.19 -3.38 17.41
C THR A 310 2.00 -4.89 17.39
N GLY A 311 2.90 -5.64 16.75
CA GLY A 311 2.92 -7.11 16.83
C GLY A 311 3.04 -7.63 18.27
N PHE A 312 3.85 -6.95 19.10
CA PHE A 312 3.98 -7.29 20.52
C PHE A 312 2.72 -6.94 21.34
N VAL A 313 2.02 -5.84 21.01
CA VAL A 313 0.70 -5.55 21.61
C VAL A 313 -0.30 -6.66 21.26
N ILE A 314 -0.33 -7.13 20.01
CA ILE A 314 -1.18 -8.26 19.59
C ILE A 314 -0.86 -9.54 20.37
N PHE A 315 0.43 -9.85 20.55
CA PHE A 315 0.87 -10.96 21.41
C PHE A 315 0.29 -10.83 22.84
N ASN A 316 0.35 -9.64 23.42
CA ASN A 316 -0.15 -9.39 24.78
C ASN A 316 -1.69 -9.49 24.87
N VAL A 317 -2.40 -8.94 23.87
CA VAL A 317 -3.87 -9.07 23.76
C VAL A 317 -4.28 -10.53 23.64
N LEU A 318 -3.70 -11.28 22.70
CA LEU A 318 -4.00 -12.71 22.53
C LEU A 318 -3.67 -13.52 23.78
N SER A 319 -2.57 -13.22 24.46
CA SER A 319 -2.21 -13.89 25.72
C SER A 319 -3.32 -13.74 26.77
N LYS A 320 -3.89 -12.53 26.89
CA LYS A 320 -5.00 -12.24 27.82
C LYS A 320 -6.31 -12.85 27.38
N ILE A 321 -6.62 -12.84 26.08
CA ILE A 321 -7.81 -13.50 25.53
C ILE A 321 -7.75 -15.01 25.79
N ILE A 322 -6.63 -15.65 25.49
CA ILE A 322 -6.44 -17.09 25.71
C ILE A 322 -6.54 -17.42 27.20
N GLU A 323 -6.00 -16.59 28.10
CA GLU A 323 -6.18 -16.76 29.55
C GLU A 323 -7.65 -16.82 29.97
N GLN A 324 -8.52 -15.99 29.38
CA GLN A 324 -9.96 -16.04 29.64
C GLN A 324 -10.62 -17.29 29.05
N GLU A 325 -10.20 -17.72 27.85
CA GLU A 325 -10.74 -18.91 27.19
C GLU A 325 -10.32 -20.21 27.88
N LYS A 326 -9.15 -20.26 28.53
CA LYS A 326 -8.63 -21.45 29.25
C LYS A 326 -9.62 -22.07 30.22
N LYS A 327 -10.51 -21.27 30.82
CA LYS A 327 -11.55 -21.74 31.75
C LYS A 327 -12.51 -22.77 31.13
N ASN A 328 -12.65 -22.75 29.81
CA ASN A 328 -13.56 -23.63 29.06
C ASN A 328 -12.83 -24.69 28.22
N LEU A 329 -11.50 -24.79 28.35
CA LEU A 329 -10.66 -25.63 27.50
C LEU A 329 -10.10 -26.83 28.25
N THR A 330 -9.89 -27.94 27.55
CA THR A 330 -9.23 -29.13 28.11
C THR A 330 -7.72 -28.90 28.26
N GLN A 331 -7.02 -29.70 29.07
CA GLN A 331 -5.56 -29.57 29.23
C GLN A 331 -4.78 -29.76 27.90
N ASN A 332 -5.28 -30.64 27.04
CA ASN A 332 -4.74 -30.85 25.70
C ASN A 332 -4.90 -29.60 24.83
N ASP A 333 -6.08 -28.96 24.88
CA ASP A 333 -6.32 -27.69 24.22
C ASP A 333 -5.38 -26.61 24.78
N ILE A 334 -5.19 -26.50 26.10
CA ILE A 334 -4.32 -25.47 26.72
C ILE A 334 -2.90 -25.52 26.17
N THR A 335 -2.31 -26.72 26.09
CA THR A 335 -0.97 -26.90 25.52
C THR A 335 -0.96 -26.50 24.05
N PHE A 336 -2.00 -26.86 23.31
CA PHE A 336 -2.17 -26.53 21.91
C PHE A 336 -2.32 -25.02 21.64
N PHE A 337 -3.00 -24.27 22.51
CA PHE A 337 -3.22 -22.81 22.39
C PHE A 337 -2.02 -21.96 22.82
N SER A 338 -0.99 -22.54 23.44
CA SER A 338 0.17 -21.80 23.99
C SER A 338 0.94 -20.95 22.96
N ASN A 339 0.94 -21.38 21.69
CA ASN A 339 1.67 -20.69 20.61
C ASN A 339 0.85 -19.59 19.90
N ILE A 340 -0.47 -19.51 20.15
CA ILE A 340 -1.38 -18.56 19.46
C ILE A 340 -0.90 -17.11 19.57
N PRO A 341 -0.51 -16.60 20.76
CA PRO A 341 -0.04 -15.23 20.90
C PRO A 341 1.18 -14.91 20.03
N TYR A 342 2.16 -15.82 19.99
CA TYR A 342 3.39 -15.65 19.22
C TYR A 342 3.10 -15.58 17.72
N ILE A 343 2.25 -16.50 17.25
CA ILE A 343 1.82 -16.55 15.85
C ILE A 343 1.07 -15.27 15.47
N GLY A 344 0.23 -14.73 16.36
CA GLY A 344 -0.50 -13.49 16.08
C GLY A 344 0.40 -12.27 15.92
N GLY A 345 1.39 -12.12 16.82
CA GLY A 345 2.38 -11.04 16.72
C GLY A 345 3.20 -11.11 15.44
N ILE A 346 3.65 -12.32 15.06
CA ILE A 346 4.38 -12.57 13.81
C ILE A 346 3.47 -12.31 12.60
N ALA A 347 2.23 -12.82 12.62
CA ALA A 347 1.27 -12.63 11.54
C ALA A 347 1.02 -11.16 11.27
N TYR A 348 0.94 -10.32 12.31
CA TYR A 348 0.80 -8.88 12.12
C TYR A 348 1.97 -8.28 11.34
N ILE A 349 3.22 -8.66 11.60
CA ILE A 349 4.37 -8.14 10.85
C ILE A 349 4.27 -8.52 9.37
N PHE A 350 3.91 -9.78 9.08
CA PHE A 350 3.75 -10.25 7.71
C PHE A 350 2.62 -9.53 6.98
N ILE A 351 1.42 -9.46 7.58
CA ILE A 351 0.32 -8.76 6.92
C ILE A 351 0.65 -7.28 6.80
N SER A 352 1.09 -6.60 7.88
CA SER A 352 1.50 -5.18 7.88
C SER A 352 2.60 -4.87 6.87
N SER A 353 3.35 -5.86 6.41
CA SER A 353 4.40 -5.71 5.39
C SER A 353 4.04 -6.44 4.09
N PHE A 354 2.78 -6.82 3.88
CA PHE A 354 2.31 -7.48 2.67
C PHE A 354 2.07 -6.47 1.55
N HIS A 355 1.52 -5.30 1.88
CA HIS A 355 1.08 -4.34 0.87
C HIS A 355 2.02 -3.13 0.79
N ARG A 356 2.33 -2.65 -0.43
CA ARG A 356 3.27 -1.53 -0.63
C ARG A 356 2.91 -0.27 0.17
N TRP A 357 1.63 0.08 0.17
CA TRP A 357 1.09 1.23 0.91
C TRP A 357 1.14 1.10 2.44
N ASN A 358 1.69 0.00 2.99
CA ASN A 358 1.89 -0.17 4.44
C ASN A 358 3.35 -0.12 4.90
N TYR A 359 4.31 0.02 3.98
CA TYR A 359 5.71 0.17 4.38
C TYR A 359 6.00 1.45 5.14
N TRP A 360 5.17 2.46 4.94
CA TRP A 360 5.16 3.68 5.72
C TRP A 360 4.08 3.62 6.79
N ILE A 361 4.20 4.43 7.85
CA ILE A 361 3.23 4.42 8.95
C ILE A 361 2.04 5.30 8.61
N ASN A 362 0.95 4.65 8.22
CA ASN A 362 -0.31 5.29 7.91
C ASN A 362 -1.21 5.44 9.15
N PRO A 363 -2.26 6.28 9.08
CA PRO A 363 -3.19 6.49 10.19
C PRO A 363 -3.84 5.18 10.66
N GLU A 364 -4.13 4.26 9.75
CA GLU A 364 -4.76 2.97 10.05
C GLU A 364 -3.90 2.11 10.98
N GLN A 365 -2.58 2.05 10.74
CA GLN A 365 -1.64 1.32 11.59
C GLN A 365 -1.54 1.92 12.99
N ILE A 366 -1.52 3.26 13.10
CA ILE A 366 -1.49 3.95 14.40
C ILE A 366 -2.79 3.72 15.17
N VAL A 367 -3.94 3.79 14.48
CA VAL A 367 -5.26 3.46 15.05
C VAL A 367 -5.29 2.03 15.58
N ILE A 368 -4.80 1.04 14.81
CA ILE A 368 -4.71 -0.35 15.28
C ILE A 368 -3.88 -0.46 16.56
N PHE A 369 -2.70 0.18 16.59
CA PHE A 369 -1.82 0.15 17.75
C PHE A 369 -2.54 0.66 19.00
N TYR A 370 -3.15 1.85 18.92
CA TYR A 370 -3.84 2.45 20.06
C TYR A 370 -5.12 1.70 20.45
N THR A 371 -5.93 1.26 19.49
CA THR A 371 -7.14 0.48 19.75
C THR A 371 -6.81 -0.84 20.45
N LEU A 372 -5.77 -1.56 20.01
CA LEU A 372 -5.36 -2.82 20.63
C LEU A 372 -4.63 -2.63 21.96
N LEU A 373 -3.88 -1.54 22.12
CA LEU A 373 -3.28 -1.20 23.41
C LEU A 373 -4.36 -0.84 24.44
N GLY A 374 -5.39 -0.11 24.00
CA GLY A 374 -6.58 0.15 24.79
C GLY A 374 -7.28 -1.14 25.21
N LEU A 375 -7.53 -2.06 24.28
CA LEU A 375 -8.09 -3.38 24.58
C LEU A 375 -7.21 -4.18 25.55
N TYR A 376 -5.88 -4.17 25.37
CA TYR A 376 -4.97 -4.84 26.29
C TYR A 376 -5.13 -4.34 27.73
N PHE A 377 -5.13 -3.02 27.94
CA PHE A 377 -5.32 -2.45 29.27
C PHE A 377 -6.69 -2.78 29.86
N LEU A 378 -7.75 -2.78 29.04
CA LEU A 378 -9.07 -3.23 29.46
C LEU A 378 -9.04 -4.68 30.00
N LEU A 379 -8.37 -5.57 29.27
CA LEU A 379 -8.24 -6.99 29.61
C LEU A 379 -7.37 -7.25 30.85
N LEU A 380 -6.54 -6.28 31.28
CA LEU A 380 -5.82 -6.38 32.55
C LEU A 380 -6.73 -6.24 33.77
N ASP A 381 -7.92 -5.64 33.62
CA ASP A 381 -8.96 -5.51 34.66
C ASP A 381 -8.45 -4.89 35.99
N LYS A 382 -7.56 -3.90 35.89
CA LYS A 382 -7.00 -3.15 37.05
C LYS A 382 -7.84 -1.92 37.41
N LYS A 383 -7.62 -1.33 38.60
CA LYS A 383 -8.37 -0.15 39.13
C LYS A 383 -8.58 1.00 38.13
N TYR A 384 -7.61 1.26 37.24
CA TYR A 384 -7.63 2.34 36.26
C TYR A 384 -7.63 1.84 34.81
N SER A 385 -7.88 0.55 34.57
CA SER A 385 -7.83 -0.04 33.22
C SER A 385 -8.79 0.65 32.25
N VAL A 386 -10.00 0.99 32.70
CA VAL A 386 -11.01 1.64 31.86
C VAL A 386 -10.56 3.04 31.45
N PHE A 387 -10.02 3.84 32.38
CA PHE A 387 -9.47 5.16 32.06
C PHE A 387 -8.34 5.06 31.04
N VAL A 388 -7.35 4.18 31.28
CA VAL A 388 -6.19 4.02 30.40
C VAL A 388 -6.59 3.45 29.03
N CYS A 389 -7.54 2.50 29.00
CA CYS A 389 -8.14 1.99 27.77
C CYS A 389 -8.73 3.14 26.94
N SER A 390 -9.60 3.94 27.55
CA SER A 390 -10.26 5.05 26.89
C SER A 390 -9.30 6.17 26.50
N LEU A 391 -8.23 6.40 27.26
CA LEU A 391 -7.14 7.31 26.88
C LEU A 391 -6.49 6.91 25.55
N PHE A 392 -6.15 5.64 25.37
CA PHE A 392 -5.63 5.16 24.08
C PHE A 392 -6.68 5.23 22.96
N LEU A 393 -7.96 4.98 23.27
CA LEU A 393 -9.02 5.16 22.27
C LEU A 393 -9.23 6.62 21.89
N GLY A 394 -9.01 7.56 22.82
CA GLY A 394 -8.92 8.99 22.52
C GLY A 394 -7.74 9.33 21.61
N MET A 395 -6.57 8.70 21.82
CA MET A 395 -5.42 8.82 20.91
C MET A 395 -5.73 8.28 19.50
N SER A 396 -6.46 7.16 19.43
CA SER A 396 -6.97 6.60 18.17
C SER A 396 -7.90 7.59 17.45
N PHE A 397 -8.85 8.19 18.18
CA PHE A 397 -9.77 9.21 17.66
C PHE A 397 -9.07 10.44 17.10
N ILE A 398 -8.10 11.02 17.83
CA ILE A 398 -7.36 12.19 17.32
C ILE A 398 -6.38 11.83 16.19
N THR A 399 -6.08 10.55 15.98
CA THR A 399 -5.32 10.06 14.81
C THR A 399 -6.23 9.96 13.58
N LYS A 400 -7.47 9.49 13.76
CA LYS A 400 -8.47 9.36 12.70
C LYS A 400 -9.88 9.40 13.31
N TYR A 401 -10.65 10.44 13.00
CA TYR A 401 -11.96 10.68 13.63
C TYR A 401 -12.97 9.50 13.55
N PRO A 402 -13.05 8.74 12.44
CA PRO A 402 -13.86 7.51 12.40
C PRO A 402 -13.59 6.50 13.54
N ALA A 403 -12.40 6.50 14.15
CA ALA A 403 -12.05 5.60 15.25
C ALA A 403 -12.87 5.83 16.54
N VAL A 404 -13.74 6.86 16.60
CA VAL A 404 -14.78 6.97 17.64
C VAL A 404 -15.67 5.71 17.70
N ILE A 405 -15.86 5.03 16.57
CA ILE A 405 -16.65 3.79 16.51
C ILE A 405 -15.93 2.66 17.28
N ASP A 406 -14.59 2.61 17.24
CA ASP A 406 -13.79 1.64 18.00
C ASP A 406 -13.98 1.85 19.52
N TYR A 407 -14.07 3.11 19.95
CA TYR A 407 -14.39 3.45 21.34
C TYR A 407 -15.75 2.91 21.76
N VAL A 408 -16.79 3.13 20.95
CA VAL A 408 -18.14 2.63 21.23
C VAL A 408 -18.16 1.10 21.28
N ALA A 409 -17.50 0.43 20.32
CA ALA A 409 -17.44 -1.04 20.30
C ALA A 409 -16.76 -1.62 21.54
N ILE A 410 -15.65 -1.03 22.00
CA ILE A 410 -14.96 -1.47 23.21
C ILE A 410 -15.76 -1.13 24.48
N ALA A 411 -16.45 0.02 24.53
CA ALA A 411 -17.32 0.37 25.64
C ALA A 411 -18.49 -0.63 25.78
N VAL A 412 -19.12 -1.02 24.67
CA VAL A 412 -20.17 -2.06 24.63
C VAL A 412 -19.61 -3.41 25.06
N LEU A 413 -18.44 -3.81 24.55
CA LEU A 413 -17.76 -5.04 24.95
C LEU A 413 -17.50 -5.06 26.47
N TRP A 414 -16.98 -3.96 27.03
CA TRP A 414 -16.76 -3.82 28.46
C TRP A 414 -18.07 -3.96 29.25
N LEU A 415 -19.13 -3.27 28.84
CA LEU A 415 -20.45 -3.39 29.48
C LEU A 415 -20.93 -4.84 29.51
N ILE A 416 -20.86 -5.57 28.39
CA ILE A 416 -21.25 -6.98 28.30
C ILE A 416 -20.43 -7.84 29.28
N ILE A 417 -19.12 -7.61 29.35
CA ILE A 417 -18.23 -8.35 30.26
C ILE A 417 -18.60 -8.08 31.72
N GLN A 418 -18.83 -6.82 32.10
CA GLN A 418 -19.08 -6.44 33.49
C GLN A 418 -20.49 -6.78 33.96
N ILE A 419 -21.50 -6.76 33.08
CA ILE A 419 -22.86 -7.24 33.39
C ILE A 419 -22.81 -8.73 33.74
N ARG A 420 -22.07 -9.54 32.97
CA ARG A 420 -21.89 -10.97 33.25
C ARG A 420 -21.17 -11.25 34.58
N LYS A 421 -20.35 -10.31 35.06
CA LYS A 421 -19.69 -10.41 36.36
C LYS A 421 -20.60 -10.00 37.54
N GLY A 422 -21.80 -9.46 37.28
CA GLY A 422 -22.74 -9.08 38.34
C GLY A 422 -22.30 -7.86 39.15
N ASN A 423 -21.55 -6.93 38.55
CA ASN A 423 -21.11 -5.73 39.27
C ASN A 423 -22.28 -4.79 39.63
N LYS A 424 -22.10 -4.00 40.69
CA LYS A 424 -23.10 -3.01 41.16
C LYS A 424 -23.19 -1.80 40.22
N ILE A 425 -24.35 -1.13 40.19
CA ILE A 425 -24.58 0.08 39.37
C ILE A 425 -23.54 1.20 39.60
N SER A 426 -23.10 1.39 40.85
CA SER A 426 -22.08 2.39 41.20
C SER A 426 -20.72 2.13 40.54
N TYR A 427 -20.37 0.85 40.32
CA TYR A 427 -19.17 0.48 39.57
C TYR A 427 -19.28 0.89 38.10
N PHE A 428 -20.47 0.75 37.49
CA PHE A 428 -20.70 1.18 36.11
C PHE A 428 -20.58 2.70 35.97
N VAL A 429 -21.30 3.46 36.80
CA VAL A 429 -21.28 4.94 36.77
C VAL A 429 -19.84 5.46 36.89
N LYS A 430 -19.08 4.98 37.89
CA LYS A 430 -17.69 5.37 38.08
C LYS A 430 -16.83 5.11 36.85
N ASN A 431 -16.93 3.92 36.26
CA ASN A 431 -16.10 3.56 35.11
C ASN A 431 -16.56 4.22 33.81
N ILE A 432 -17.84 4.54 33.64
CA ILE A 432 -18.33 5.36 32.53
C ILE A 432 -17.73 6.76 32.62
N ILE A 433 -17.74 7.39 33.80
CA ILE A 433 -17.11 8.70 34.01
C ILE A 433 -15.61 8.63 33.70
N LEU A 434 -14.90 7.63 34.24
CA LEU A 434 -13.48 7.42 33.95
C LEU A 434 -13.22 7.18 32.44
N SER A 435 -14.11 6.45 31.76
CA SER A 435 -14.02 6.20 30.33
C SER A 435 -14.17 7.49 29.53
N VAL A 436 -15.19 8.31 29.83
CA VAL A 436 -15.44 9.58 29.14
C VAL A 436 -14.28 10.55 29.36
N ILE A 437 -13.80 10.70 30.59
CA ILE A 437 -12.64 11.56 30.89
C ILE A 437 -11.40 11.05 30.15
N GLY A 438 -11.12 9.75 30.19
CA GLY A 438 -9.99 9.15 29.49
C GLY A 438 -10.05 9.41 27.99
N PHE A 439 -11.20 9.15 27.34
CA PHE A 439 -11.41 9.36 25.91
C PHE A 439 -11.30 10.83 25.49
N LEU A 440 -11.88 11.75 26.25
CA LEU A 440 -11.86 13.17 25.91
C LEU A 440 -10.51 13.84 26.18
N THR A 441 -9.66 13.28 27.05
CA THR A 441 -8.40 13.92 27.46
C THR A 441 -7.49 14.28 26.27
N PRO A 442 -7.14 13.36 25.33
CA PRO A 442 -6.27 13.71 24.20
C PRO A 442 -6.87 14.77 23.29
N PHE A 443 -8.20 14.74 23.08
CA PHE A 443 -8.92 15.70 22.26
C PHE A 443 -8.94 17.10 22.90
N LEU A 444 -9.21 17.18 24.21
CA LEU A 444 -9.21 18.43 24.96
C LEU A 444 -7.80 19.06 25.01
N VAL A 445 -6.75 18.25 25.10
CA VAL A 445 -5.36 18.73 25.02
C VAL A 445 -5.09 19.39 23.66
N VAL A 446 -5.53 18.76 22.55
CA VAL A 446 -5.40 19.36 21.21
C VAL A 446 -6.17 20.68 21.12
N ILE A 447 -7.44 20.71 21.54
CA ILE A 447 -8.25 21.94 21.58
C ILE A 447 -7.54 23.04 22.36
N PHE A 448 -7.02 22.71 23.55
CA PHE A 448 -6.35 23.67 24.40
C PHE A 448 -5.10 24.26 23.76
N ILE A 449 -4.30 23.44 23.05
CA ILE A 449 -3.13 23.93 22.29
C ILE A 449 -3.57 24.91 21.19
N TYR A 450 -4.62 24.60 20.44
CA TYR A 450 -5.13 25.51 19.41
C TYR A 450 -5.72 26.80 19.98
N PHE A 451 -6.35 26.72 21.16
CA PHE A 451 -6.85 27.88 21.88
C PHE A 451 -5.70 28.80 22.31
N LEU A 452 -4.65 28.25 22.92
CA LEU A 452 -3.47 29.03 23.33
C LEU A 452 -2.74 29.71 22.16
N ASN A 453 -2.76 29.09 20.97
CA ASN A 453 -2.14 29.65 19.77
C ASN A 453 -3.07 30.57 18.95
N GLY A 454 -4.31 30.82 19.39
CA GLY A 454 -5.26 31.67 18.65
C GLY A 454 -5.82 31.06 17.36
N HIS A 455 -5.61 29.76 17.12
CA HIS A 455 -6.00 29.03 15.91
C HIS A 455 -7.19 28.08 16.11
N LEU A 456 -7.97 28.27 17.18
CA LEU A 456 -9.10 27.40 17.51
C LEU A 456 -10.15 27.32 16.39
N LYS A 457 -10.40 28.45 15.71
CA LYS A 457 -11.32 28.51 14.57
C LYS A 457 -10.81 27.64 13.41
N ASP A 458 -9.53 27.75 13.06
CA ASP A 458 -8.92 26.98 11.96
C ASP A 458 -9.02 25.47 12.21
N TYR A 459 -8.84 25.05 13.47
CA TYR A 459 -9.03 23.66 13.90
C TYR A 459 -10.47 23.16 13.68
N PHE A 460 -11.47 23.91 14.16
CA PHE A 460 -12.87 23.50 14.01
C PHE A 460 -13.33 23.56 12.54
N ASP A 461 -12.89 24.56 11.78
CA ASP A 461 -13.16 24.64 10.34
C ASP A 461 -12.59 23.41 9.62
N ALA A 462 -11.36 22.99 9.97
CA ALA A 462 -10.74 21.78 9.42
C ALA A 462 -11.53 20.51 9.81
N ILE A 463 -11.90 20.33 11.08
CA ILE A 463 -12.68 19.17 11.52
C ILE A 463 -14.03 19.09 10.82
N TYR A 464 -14.78 20.20 10.83
CA TYR A 464 -16.10 20.27 10.23
C TYR A 464 -16.02 19.90 8.75
N PHE A 465 -15.03 20.46 8.06
CA PHE A 465 -14.81 20.19 6.66
C PHE A 465 -14.44 18.72 6.38
N VAL A 466 -13.45 18.17 7.10
CA VAL A 466 -12.98 16.79 6.92
C VAL A 466 -14.07 15.77 7.25
N SER A 467 -14.89 16.02 8.27
CA SER A 467 -15.89 15.06 8.73
C SER A 467 -17.19 15.14 7.92
N PHE A 468 -17.59 16.32 7.44
CA PHE A 468 -18.91 16.50 6.82
C PHE A 468 -18.89 16.84 5.33
N LYS A 469 -17.82 17.45 4.80
CA LYS A 469 -17.75 17.86 3.39
C LYS A 469 -16.88 16.94 2.55
N TYR A 470 -15.85 16.35 3.13
CA TYR A 470 -14.92 15.49 2.39
C TYR A 470 -15.49 14.11 1.99
N PRO A 471 -16.25 13.39 2.83
CA PRO A 471 -16.69 12.04 2.47
C PRO A 471 -17.57 12.06 1.22
N ALA A 472 -17.17 11.30 0.20
CA ALA A 472 -17.99 11.11 -0.99
C ALA A 472 -19.20 10.22 -0.69
N LYS A 473 -20.32 10.46 -1.37
CA LYS A 473 -21.47 9.55 -1.31
C LYS A 473 -21.08 8.21 -1.95
N LYS A 474 -21.12 7.11 -1.19
CA LYS A 474 -20.95 5.76 -1.74
C LYS A 474 -22.27 5.19 -2.22
N THR A 475 -22.24 4.64 -3.42
CA THR A 475 -23.28 3.72 -3.89
C THR A 475 -23.04 2.33 -3.31
N LEU A 476 -24.08 1.50 -3.24
CA LEU A 476 -23.95 0.10 -2.85
C LEU A 476 -22.94 -0.65 -3.73
N ILE A 477 -22.91 -0.33 -5.02
CA ILE A 477 -21.95 -0.89 -5.99
C ILE A 477 -20.51 -0.51 -5.62
N GLY A 478 -20.24 0.74 -5.24
CA GLY A 478 -18.91 1.16 -4.78
C GLY A 478 -18.45 0.42 -3.52
N ILE A 479 -19.38 0.16 -2.59
CA ILE A 479 -19.11 -0.66 -1.40
C ILE A 479 -18.75 -2.10 -1.79
N ILE A 480 -19.53 -2.73 -2.66
CA ILE A 480 -19.28 -4.10 -3.14
C ILE A 480 -17.94 -4.17 -3.88
N ASN A 481 -17.64 -3.19 -4.74
CA ASN A 481 -16.36 -3.12 -5.44
C ASN A 481 -15.18 -2.97 -4.47
N THR A 482 -15.32 -2.13 -3.45
CA THR A 482 -14.30 -1.95 -2.41
C THR A 482 -14.06 -3.24 -1.62
N LEU A 483 -15.13 -3.96 -1.26
CA LEU A 483 -15.06 -5.28 -0.65
C LEU A 483 -14.41 -6.32 -1.57
N GLY A 484 -14.80 -6.34 -2.85
CA GLY A 484 -14.25 -7.23 -3.86
C GLY A 484 -12.76 -7.02 -4.06
N LYS A 485 -12.30 -5.77 -4.15
CA LYS A 485 -10.87 -5.43 -4.21
C LYS A 485 -10.11 -5.97 -3.00
N PHE A 486 -10.65 -5.78 -1.78
CA PHE A 486 -10.04 -6.33 -0.57
C PHE A 486 -9.91 -7.85 -0.62
N VAL A 487 -10.98 -8.55 -0.99
CA VAL A 487 -10.97 -10.02 -1.11
C VAL A 487 -9.96 -10.47 -2.14
N LEU A 488 -9.91 -9.83 -3.31
CA LEU A 488 -9.03 -10.22 -4.41
C LEU A 488 -7.56 -9.90 -4.13
N GLU A 489 -7.24 -8.65 -3.76
CA GLU A 489 -5.86 -8.20 -3.51
C GLU A 489 -5.24 -8.90 -2.29
N LEU A 490 -6.07 -9.28 -1.30
CA LEU A 490 -5.61 -9.94 -0.07
C LEU A 490 -6.11 -11.38 0.05
N THR A 491 -6.40 -12.06 -1.07
CA THR A 491 -6.99 -13.41 -1.11
C THR A 491 -6.34 -14.39 -0.11
N PRO A 492 -5.00 -14.52 -0.02
CA PRO A 492 -4.39 -15.46 0.93
C PRO A 492 -4.72 -15.14 2.39
N MET A 493 -4.69 -13.85 2.75
CA MET A 493 -4.99 -13.39 4.10
C MET A 493 -6.47 -13.49 4.42
N PHE A 494 -7.32 -13.23 3.43
CA PHE A 494 -8.76 -13.40 3.56
C PHE A 494 -9.14 -14.88 3.80
N ILE A 495 -8.54 -15.81 3.06
CA ILE A 495 -8.75 -17.26 3.27
C ILE A 495 -8.33 -17.66 4.69
N LEU A 496 -7.14 -17.26 5.13
CA LEU A 496 -6.69 -17.54 6.49
C LEU A 496 -7.62 -16.92 7.53
N TRP A 497 -8.07 -15.68 7.33
CA TRP A 497 -9.02 -15.04 8.23
C TRP A 497 -10.33 -15.85 8.36
N ILE A 498 -10.95 -16.24 7.24
CA ILE A 498 -12.18 -17.06 7.24
C ILE A 498 -11.94 -18.41 7.92
N MET A 499 -10.83 -19.09 7.62
CA MET A 499 -10.48 -20.36 8.26
C MET A 499 -10.31 -20.22 9.79
N GLY A 500 -9.73 -19.10 10.24
CA GLY A 500 -9.61 -18.82 11.67
C GLY A 500 -10.96 -18.57 12.34
N LEU A 501 -11.87 -17.86 11.68
CA LEU A 501 -13.25 -17.69 12.16
C LEU A 501 -13.98 -19.03 12.25
N ILE A 502 -13.86 -19.89 11.23
CA ILE A 502 -14.44 -21.25 11.25
C ILE A 502 -13.90 -22.03 12.44
N TYR A 503 -12.60 -21.98 12.71
CA TYR A 503 -12.00 -22.66 13.86
C TYR A 503 -12.56 -22.15 15.19
N ILE A 504 -12.66 -20.83 15.35
CA ILE A 504 -13.21 -20.18 16.55
C ILE A 504 -14.66 -20.65 16.80
N ILE A 505 -15.47 -20.74 15.75
CA ILE A 505 -16.85 -21.25 15.82
C ILE A 505 -16.87 -22.73 16.22
N ILE A 506 -16.09 -23.58 15.55
CA ILE A 506 -16.00 -25.02 15.84
C ILE A 506 -15.59 -25.27 17.29
N LYS A 507 -14.58 -24.53 17.78
CA LYS A 507 -14.07 -24.64 19.16
C LYS A 507 -14.89 -23.85 20.19
N ARG A 508 -15.95 -23.16 19.75
CA ARG A 508 -16.85 -22.36 20.61
C ARG A 508 -16.10 -21.36 21.49
N LEU A 509 -15.07 -20.71 20.94
CA LEU A 509 -14.27 -19.69 21.65
C LEU A 509 -15.06 -18.37 21.69
N LYS A 510 -16.04 -18.30 22.59
CA LYS A 510 -17.05 -17.23 22.62
C LYS A 510 -16.46 -15.86 22.97
N PHE A 511 -15.43 -15.81 23.80
CA PHE A 511 -14.87 -14.54 24.27
C PHE A 511 -14.09 -13.85 23.14
N ILE A 512 -13.22 -14.58 22.44
CA ILE A 512 -12.56 -14.04 21.26
C ILE A 512 -13.56 -13.74 20.14
N GLY A 513 -14.57 -14.60 19.94
CA GLY A 513 -15.62 -14.37 18.94
C GLY A 513 -16.36 -13.05 19.17
N LEU A 514 -16.66 -12.70 20.43
CA LEU A 514 -17.28 -11.43 20.79
C LEU A 514 -16.37 -10.22 20.49
N ILE A 515 -15.07 -10.32 20.81
CA ILE A 515 -14.08 -9.27 20.51
C ILE A 515 -13.97 -9.05 19.00
N LEU A 516 -13.83 -10.13 18.23
CA LEU A 516 -13.71 -10.06 16.77
C LEU A 516 -14.97 -9.50 16.13
N LEU A 517 -16.16 -9.83 16.65
CA LEU A 517 -17.41 -9.26 16.16
C LEU A 517 -17.47 -7.76 16.42
N GLY A 518 -17.23 -7.31 17.66
CA GLY A 518 -17.31 -5.89 18.02
C GLY A 518 -16.30 -5.03 17.26
N LEU A 519 -15.02 -5.41 17.30
CA LEU A 519 -13.97 -4.67 16.61
C LEU A 519 -14.01 -4.84 15.08
N GLY A 520 -14.44 -6.01 14.59
CA GLY A 520 -14.61 -6.26 13.16
C GLY A 520 -15.71 -5.40 12.56
N LEU A 521 -16.88 -5.33 13.20
CA LEU A 521 -17.97 -4.43 12.79
C LEU A 521 -17.53 -2.97 12.87
N SER A 522 -16.84 -2.58 13.94
CA SER A 522 -16.32 -1.21 14.08
C SER A 522 -15.36 -0.83 12.95
N SER A 523 -14.39 -1.69 12.66
CA SER A 523 -13.41 -1.47 11.58
C SER A 523 -14.10 -1.39 10.22
N LEU A 524 -15.08 -2.26 9.95
CA LEU A 524 -15.88 -2.21 8.73
C LEU A 524 -16.65 -0.90 8.62
N MET A 525 -17.29 -0.43 9.69
CA MET A 525 -17.98 0.86 9.70
C MET A 525 -17.01 2.02 9.46
N CYS A 526 -15.83 2.00 10.08
CA CYS A 526 -14.78 3.00 9.85
C CYS A 526 -14.38 3.05 8.37
N ILE A 527 -14.08 1.89 7.77
CA ILE A 527 -13.68 1.77 6.35
C ILE A 527 -14.78 2.31 5.43
N LEU A 528 -16.02 1.88 5.66
CA LEU A 528 -17.17 2.23 4.82
C LEU A 528 -17.60 3.69 4.97
N SER A 529 -17.35 4.31 6.12
CA SER A 529 -17.73 5.71 6.40
C SER A 529 -16.97 6.76 5.59
N THR A 530 -15.78 6.43 5.08
CA THR A 530 -14.87 7.40 4.44
C THR A 530 -15.31 7.88 3.06
N GLY A 531 -16.29 7.23 2.43
CA GLY A 531 -16.79 7.64 1.12
C GLY A 531 -15.91 7.26 -0.09
N ASN A 532 -14.61 6.99 0.12
CA ASN A 532 -13.64 6.72 -0.95
C ASN A 532 -13.28 5.23 -1.06
N ASP A 533 -12.98 4.76 -2.27
CA ASP A 533 -12.70 3.34 -2.59
C ASP A 533 -11.20 2.99 -2.54
N PHE A 534 -10.49 3.60 -1.58
CA PHE A 534 -9.07 3.34 -1.38
C PHE A 534 -8.85 2.00 -0.69
N THR A 535 -8.13 1.09 -1.35
CA THR A 535 -7.84 -0.24 -0.78
C THR A 535 -7.08 -0.15 0.55
N TYR A 536 -6.23 0.87 0.74
CA TYR A 536 -5.46 1.02 1.98
C TYR A 536 -6.30 1.32 3.23
N TYR A 537 -7.57 1.72 3.11
CA TYR A 537 -8.43 1.83 4.29
C TYR A 537 -8.67 0.48 4.97
N TRP A 538 -8.62 -0.62 4.22
CA TRP A 538 -8.72 -1.97 4.76
C TRP A 538 -7.60 -2.33 5.73
N PHE A 539 -6.51 -1.56 5.76
CA PHE A 539 -5.40 -1.82 6.66
C PHE A 539 -5.81 -1.69 8.12
N GLN A 540 -6.82 -0.90 8.46
CA GLN A 540 -7.36 -0.85 9.82
C GLN A 540 -7.92 -2.22 10.27
N PHE A 541 -8.41 -3.03 9.33
CA PHE A 541 -8.90 -4.39 9.60
C PHE A 541 -7.77 -5.38 9.92
N TRP A 542 -6.51 -5.03 9.67
CA TRP A 542 -5.38 -5.96 9.82
C TRP A 542 -5.12 -6.34 11.27
N GLY A 543 -5.44 -5.48 12.24
CA GLY A 543 -5.44 -5.87 13.65
C GLY A 543 -6.35 -7.07 13.91
N ILE A 544 -7.55 -7.09 13.33
CA ILE A 544 -8.56 -8.15 13.49
C ILE A 544 -8.13 -9.44 12.78
N VAL A 545 -7.58 -9.29 11.58
CA VAL A 545 -7.01 -10.40 10.81
C VAL A 545 -5.87 -11.06 11.59
N ALA A 546 -4.93 -10.28 12.15
CA ALA A 546 -3.82 -10.81 12.96
C ALA A 546 -4.28 -11.52 14.24
N LEU A 547 -5.37 -11.07 14.87
CA LEU A 547 -5.98 -11.77 16.00
C LEU A 547 -6.59 -13.13 15.60
N THR A 548 -6.92 -13.32 14.32
CA THR A 548 -7.67 -14.49 13.81
C THR A 548 -6.78 -15.53 13.11
N ILE A 549 -5.76 -15.11 12.36
CA ILE A 549 -4.83 -15.98 11.62
C ILE A 549 -4.27 -17.15 12.46
N PRO A 550 -3.88 -16.96 13.74
CA PRO A 550 -3.37 -18.07 14.57
C PRO A 550 -4.33 -19.26 14.66
N PHE A 551 -5.64 -19.00 14.64
CA PHE A 551 -6.66 -20.05 14.70
C PHE A 551 -6.83 -20.78 13.36
N ALA A 552 -6.60 -20.08 12.25
CA ALA A 552 -6.57 -20.69 10.91
C ALA A 552 -5.43 -21.70 10.78
N ILE A 553 -4.27 -21.29 11.28
CA ILE A 553 -3.08 -22.11 11.43
C ILE A 553 -3.39 -23.36 12.26
N LYS A 554 -4.17 -23.23 13.33
CA LYS A 554 -4.62 -24.36 14.15
C LYS A 554 -5.62 -25.28 13.44
N LEU A 555 -6.50 -24.73 12.61
CA LEU A 555 -7.39 -25.52 11.77
C LEU A 555 -6.58 -26.36 10.77
N LEU A 556 -5.64 -25.72 10.08
CA LEU A 556 -4.73 -26.41 9.15
C LEU A 556 -3.93 -27.50 9.85
N GLU A 557 -3.40 -27.22 11.04
CA GLU A 557 -2.70 -28.20 11.87
C GLU A 557 -3.59 -29.41 12.19
N SER A 558 -4.85 -29.16 12.56
CA SER A 558 -5.84 -30.21 12.85
C SER A 558 -6.18 -31.05 11.63
N ILE A 559 -6.39 -30.42 10.47
CA ILE A 559 -6.66 -31.09 9.19
C ILE A 559 -5.45 -31.95 8.79
N ILE A 560 -4.23 -31.42 8.90
CA ILE A 560 -3.01 -32.16 8.55
C ILE A 560 -2.78 -33.35 9.48
N ASN A 561 -3.00 -33.17 10.80
CA ASN A 561 -2.90 -34.24 11.80
C ASN A 561 -3.89 -35.38 11.51
N PHE A 562 -5.07 -35.06 11.00
CA PHE A 562 -6.05 -36.07 10.58
C PHE A 562 -5.50 -36.99 9.48
N PHE A 563 -4.70 -36.45 8.55
CA PHE A 563 -4.11 -37.22 7.46
C PHE A 563 -2.78 -37.89 7.80
N SER A 564 -1.98 -37.34 8.73
CA SER A 564 -0.67 -37.88 9.12
C SER A 564 -0.52 -38.05 10.63
N LYS A 565 -0.41 -39.30 11.10
CA LYS A 565 -0.07 -39.61 12.50
C LYS A 565 1.36 -39.21 12.89
N ARG A 566 2.23 -38.92 11.93
CA ARG A 566 3.54 -38.34 12.20
C ARG A 566 3.36 -36.83 12.27
N GLN A 567 3.75 -36.25 13.40
CA GLN A 567 3.99 -34.81 13.61
C GLN A 567 5.07 -34.33 12.62
N ILE A 568 4.73 -34.27 11.33
CA ILE A 568 5.56 -33.59 10.34
C ILE A 568 5.50 -32.12 10.77
N ASN A 569 6.60 -31.65 11.34
CA ASN A 569 6.63 -30.39 12.07
C ASN A 569 6.23 -29.25 11.12
N TYR A 570 5.09 -28.68 11.47
CA TYR A 570 4.42 -27.51 10.90
C TYR A 570 5.33 -26.35 10.55
N LEU A 571 6.47 -26.26 11.23
CA LEU A 571 7.54 -25.31 10.95
C LEU A 571 7.92 -25.26 9.47
N LEU A 572 7.98 -26.40 8.77
CA LEU A 572 8.34 -26.42 7.35
C LEU A 572 7.23 -25.86 6.46
N PHE A 573 5.98 -26.25 6.69
CA PHE A 573 4.85 -25.69 5.95
C PHE A 573 4.74 -24.19 6.21
N TYR A 574 4.98 -23.73 7.43
CA TYR A 574 5.02 -22.29 7.76
C TYR A 574 6.19 -21.59 7.10
N ILE A 575 7.41 -22.15 7.14
CA ILE A 575 8.58 -21.57 6.48
C ILE A 575 8.34 -21.49 4.97
N LEU A 576 7.77 -22.51 4.35
CA LEU A 576 7.53 -22.53 2.90
C LEU A 576 6.39 -21.60 2.51
N THR A 577 5.33 -21.52 3.31
CA THR A 577 4.26 -20.54 3.09
C THR A 577 4.80 -19.13 3.25
N VAL A 578 5.62 -18.88 4.27
CA VAL A 578 6.29 -17.60 4.51
C VAL A 578 7.25 -17.26 3.39
N ILE A 579 8.08 -18.20 2.91
CA ILE A 579 9.00 -18.00 1.79
C ILE A 579 8.22 -17.76 0.50
N PHE A 580 7.15 -18.51 0.24
CA PHE A 580 6.34 -18.36 -0.98
C PHE A 580 5.62 -17.01 -1.02
N ILE A 581 5.02 -16.63 0.10
CA ILE A 581 4.44 -15.31 0.34
C ILE A 581 5.55 -14.28 0.13
N SER A 582 6.68 -14.37 0.84
CA SER A 582 7.78 -13.39 0.78
C SER A 582 8.41 -13.26 -0.59
N ASP A 583 8.58 -14.34 -1.35
CA ASP A 583 9.13 -14.31 -2.71
C ASP A 583 8.14 -13.75 -3.72
N TYR A 584 6.86 -14.11 -3.61
CA TYR A 584 5.79 -13.41 -4.33
C TYR A 584 5.78 -11.91 -3.99
N PHE A 585 5.98 -11.53 -2.72
CA PHE A 585 6.12 -10.12 -2.31
C PHE A 585 7.32 -9.47 -2.97
N ILE A 586 8.51 -10.06 -2.84
CA ILE A 586 9.73 -9.46 -3.39
C ILE A 586 9.58 -9.26 -4.90
N LEU A 587 8.92 -10.17 -5.62
CA LEU A 587 8.74 -10.06 -7.07
C LEU A 587 7.65 -9.07 -7.47
N TRP A 588 6.47 -9.12 -6.84
CA TRP A 588 5.42 -8.14 -7.08
C TRP A 588 5.88 -6.72 -6.74
N THR A 589 6.61 -6.60 -5.64
CA THR A 589 7.23 -5.36 -5.20
C THR A 589 8.32 -4.91 -6.18
N LYS A 590 9.28 -5.75 -6.57
CA LYS A 590 10.33 -5.36 -7.51
C LYS A 590 9.78 -4.87 -8.85
N GLU A 591 8.70 -5.44 -9.33
CA GLU A 591 8.06 -5.02 -10.59
C GLU A 591 7.36 -3.67 -10.49
N GLU A 592 6.55 -3.46 -9.46
CA GLU A 592 5.90 -2.16 -9.29
C GLU A 592 6.89 -1.06 -8.89
N TRP A 593 8.02 -1.41 -8.27
CA TRP A 593 8.95 -0.48 -7.63
C TRP A 593 10.27 -0.31 -8.39
N GLY A 594 10.51 -1.09 -9.44
CA GLY A 594 11.67 -0.93 -10.33
C GLY A 594 11.74 0.47 -10.96
N LYS A 595 10.62 1.21 -10.93
CA LYS A 595 10.57 2.65 -11.15
C LYS A 595 10.79 3.38 -9.82
N LYS A 596 12.02 3.35 -9.30
CA LYS A 596 12.37 4.26 -8.21
C LYS A 596 12.01 5.67 -8.67
N GLU A 597 11.13 6.35 -7.95
CA GLU A 597 10.98 7.77 -8.16
C GLU A 597 12.34 8.40 -7.84
N PRO A 598 12.93 9.13 -8.79
CA PRO A 598 14.31 9.64 -8.69
C PRO A 598 14.42 10.80 -7.70
N LEU A 599 13.51 10.93 -6.73
CA LEU A 599 13.39 12.12 -5.88
C LEU A 599 14.63 12.38 -5.04
N PHE A 600 15.37 11.34 -4.62
CA PHE A 600 16.68 11.52 -3.97
C PHE A 600 17.75 12.00 -4.96
N GLU A 601 17.73 11.54 -6.20
CA GLU A 601 18.62 12.01 -7.27
C GLU A 601 18.30 13.46 -7.64
N VAL A 602 17.01 13.81 -7.72
CA VAL A 602 16.49 15.18 -7.89
C VAL A 602 16.92 16.08 -6.73
N ALA A 603 16.75 15.63 -5.49
CA ALA A 603 17.19 16.39 -4.31
C ALA A 603 18.70 16.64 -4.35
N ASN A 604 19.50 15.60 -4.62
CA ASN A 604 20.95 15.73 -4.75
C ASN A 604 21.33 16.69 -5.89
N TYR A 605 20.65 16.62 -7.03
CA TYR A 605 20.87 17.52 -8.15
C TYR A 605 20.56 18.98 -7.79
N LEU A 606 19.48 19.23 -7.06
CA LEU A 606 19.02 20.57 -6.71
C LEU A 606 19.77 21.18 -5.51
N LYS A 607 20.37 20.35 -4.65
CA LYS A 607 21.00 20.78 -3.38
C LYS A 607 21.94 21.98 -3.51
N ASP A 608 22.75 22.01 -4.57
CA ASP A 608 23.72 23.09 -4.81
C ASP A 608 23.21 24.16 -5.80
N LYS A 609 21.99 24.00 -6.31
CA LYS A 609 21.38 24.89 -7.32
C LYS A 609 20.22 25.71 -6.79
N ILE A 610 19.75 25.43 -5.58
CA ILE A 610 18.63 26.11 -4.94
C ILE A 610 19.03 26.62 -3.57
N SER A 611 18.74 27.88 -3.28
CA SER A 611 18.87 28.49 -1.96
C SER A 611 17.58 28.34 -1.16
N LYS A 612 17.63 28.56 0.16
CA LYS A 612 16.44 28.50 1.03
C LYS A 612 15.41 29.60 0.73
N GLN A 613 15.83 30.65 0.03
CA GLN A 613 14.99 31.78 -0.39
C GLN A 613 14.29 31.52 -1.72
N ASP A 614 14.80 30.59 -2.52
CA ASP A 614 14.21 30.23 -3.80
C ASP A 614 12.91 29.46 -3.61
N THR A 615 12.01 29.61 -4.58
CA THR A 615 10.75 28.86 -4.60
C THR A 615 10.89 27.64 -5.51
N LEU A 616 10.68 26.46 -4.92
CA LEU A 616 10.49 25.20 -5.64
C LEU A 616 8.99 24.86 -5.63
N ILE A 617 8.44 24.44 -6.77
CA ILE A 617 7.15 23.75 -6.78
C ILE A 617 7.41 22.28 -7.02
N ALA A 618 7.21 21.46 -5.98
CA ALA A 618 7.15 20.02 -6.10
C ALA A 618 5.70 19.58 -6.22
N PHE A 619 5.39 18.87 -7.31
CA PHE A 619 4.08 18.31 -7.63
C PHE A 619 4.21 16.86 -8.08
N GLY A 620 3.13 16.10 -7.93
CA GLY A 620 3.06 14.69 -8.30
C GLY A 620 3.22 13.75 -7.11
N GLU A 621 3.26 12.45 -7.41
CA GLU A 621 3.41 11.42 -6.39
C GLU A 621 4.77 11.59 -5.69
N GLY A 622 4.74 11.67 -4.36
CA GLY A 622 5.93 11.68 -3.52
C GLY A 622 6.80 12.94 -3.50
N SER A 623 6.75 13.80 -4.53
CA SER A 623 7.74 14.87 -4.76
C SER A 623 7.80 15.94 -3.66
N HIS A 624 6.73 16.11 -2.88
CA HIS A 624 6.71 17.03 -1.74
C HIS A 624 7.83 16.73 -0.73
N ILE A 625 8.37 15.51 -0.69
CA ILE A 625 9.53 15.14 0.14
C ILE A 625 10.72 16.07 -0.11
N LEU A 626 10.82 16.68 -1.30
CA LEU A 626 11.88 17.62 -1.65
C LEU A 626 11.89 18.84 -0.71
N TYR A 627 10.74 19.28 -0.19
CA TYR A 627 10.71 20.38 0.78
C TYR A 627 11.42 20.02 2.10
N PHE A 628 11.37 18.75 2.49
CA PHE A 628 12.08 18.23 3.65
C PHE A 628 13.57 18.01 3.33
N LEU A 629 13.88 17.35 2.21
CA LEU A 629 15.27 17.01 1.84
C LEU A 629 16.13 18.24 1.52
N LEU A 630 15.53 19.30 0.98
CA LEU A 630 16.21 20.54 0.61
C LEU A 630 16.03 21.66 1.65
N ASP A 631 15.33 21.40 2.76
CA ASP A 631 14.99 22.39 3.79
C ASP A 631 14.32 23.66 3.21
N LEU A 632 13.36 23.47 2.31
CA LEU A 632 12.65 24.56 1.61
C LEU A 632 11.30 24.85 2.25
N LYS A 633 10.81 26.08 2.07
CA LYS A 633 9.44 26.45 2.44
C LYS A 633 8.44 25.83 1.45
N VAL A 634 7.27 25.44 1.96
CA VAL A 634 6.16 25.03 1.10
C VAL A 634 5.57 26.30 0.46
N PRO A 635 5.29 26.35 -0.86
CA PRO A 635 4.89 27.59 -1.52
C PRO A 635 3.51 28.11 -1.11
N THR A 636 2.65 27.23 -0.58
CA THR A 636 1.37 27.57 0.02
C THR A 636 1.21 26.80 1.33
N ILE A 637 0.14 27.07 2.07
CA ILE A 637 -0.18 26.30 3.28
C ILE A 637 -0.49 24.83 2.93
N TYR A 638 -0.86 24.51 1.68
CA TYR A 638 -1.22 23.17 1.26
C TYR A 638 0.01 22.42 0.75
N VAL A 639 0.46 21.40 1.48
CA VAL A 639 1.55 20.53 1.00
C VAL A 639 1.11 19.75 -0.24
N HIS A 640 -0.18 19.41 -0.33
CA HIS A 640 -0.82 18.82 -1.50
C HIS A 640 -1.80 19.79 -2.18
N PRO A 641 -1.33 20.67 -3.08
CA PRO A 641 -2.19 21.68 -3.72
C PRO A 641 -3.21 21.09 -4.71
N TYR A 642 -2.99 19.86 -5.19
CA TYR A 642 -3.80 19.23 -6.25
C TYR A 642 -5.03 18.48 -5.75
N ASN A 643 -4.96 17.92 -4.54
CA ASN A 643 -6.14 17.37 -3.92
C ASN A 643 -7.13 18.55 -3.78
N ASN A 644 -8.41 18.33 -4.08
CA ASN A 644 -9.54 19.28 -4.34
C ASN A 644 -9.70 20.55 -3.45
N TRP A 645 -8.78 20.82 -2.53
CA TRP A 645 -8.79 21.79 -1.44
C TRP A 645 -8.42 23.20 -1.88
N GLY A 646 -7.27 23.35 -2.56
CA GLY A 646 -6.85 24.64 -3.11
C GLY A 646 -7.45 24.93 -4.48
N GLY A 647 -7.81 23.85 -5.18
CA GLY A 647 -8.35 23.86 -6.53
C GLY A 647 -7.51 24.69 -7.50
N LEU A 648 -8.16 25.15 -8.56
CA LEU A 648 -7.53 26.02 -9.56
C LEU A 648 -7.04 27.36 -8.96
N LYS A 649 -7.58 27.78 -7.80
CA LYS A 649 -7.23 29.05 -7.15
C LYS A 649 -5.82 29.02 -6.54
N GLU A 650 -5.51 28.01 -5.74
CA GLU A 650 -4.15 27.86 -5.18
C GLU A 650 -3.13 27.56 -6.27
N PHE A 651 -3.54 26.83 -7.29
CA PHE A 651 -2.71 26.60 -8.46
C PHE A 651 -2.35 27.91 -9.20
N ARG A 652 -3.34 28.78 -9.45
CA ARG A 652 -3.10 30.14 -10.00
C ARG A 652 -2.21 30.99 -9.09
N ARG A 653 -2.33 30.82 -7.77
CA ARG A 653 -1.48 31.52 -6.80
C ARG A 653 -0.04 31.02 -6.89
N MET A 654 0.18 29.70 -6.92
CA MET A 654 1.50 29.09 -7.08
C MET A 654 2.18 29.51 -8.38
N ALA A 655 1.45 29.55 -9.50
CA ALA A 655 1.98 30.02 -10.79
C ALA A 655 2.51 31.47 -10.75
N LYS A 656 2.00 32.30 -9.82
CA LYS A 656 2.46 33.69 -9.61
C LYS A 656 3.69 33.81 -8.70
N LEU A 657 4.09 32.74 -8.01
CA LEU A 657 5.22 32.76 -7.06
C LEU A 657 6.59 32.79 -7.76
N LYS A 658 6.64 32.72 -9.09
CA LYS A 658 7.88 32.74 -9.90
C LYS A 658 8.89 31.68 -9.43
N PRO A 659 8.51 30.39 -9.45
CA PRO A 659 9.39 29.33 -8.97
C PRO A 659 10.64 29.23 -9.86
N LEU A 660 11.79 28.97 -9.24
CA LEU A 660 13.04 28.74 -9.95
C LEU A 660 13.02 27.37 -10.65
N TYR A 661 12.44 26.38 -9.95
CA TYR A 661 12.31 25.01 -10.39
C TYR A 661 10.89 24.50 -10.17
N ILE A 662 10.43 23.66 -11.10
CA ILE A 662 9.24 22.83 -10.93
C ILE A 662 9.67 21.38 -11.09
N VAL A 663 9.26 20.54 -10.14
CA VAL A 663 9.40 19.08 -10.21
C VAL A 663 8.01 18.49 -10.29
N ASP A 664 7.67 17.84 -11.40
CA ASP A 664 6.35 17.24 -11.62
C ASP A 664 6.50 15.72 -11.77
N SER A 665 6.32 14.93 -10.72
CA SER A 665 6.33 13.46 -10.83
C SER A 665 5.01 12.88 -11.36
N GLY A 666 4.05 13.72 -11.78
CA GLY A 666 2.75 13.29 -12.28
C GLY A 666 2.80 12.69 -13.69
N PRO A 667 1.95 11.70 -14.00
CA PRO A 667 1.95 11.03 -15.31
C PRO A 667 1.55 11.93 -16.49
N ASP A 668 0.85 13.03 -16.22
CA ASP A 668 0.18 13.83 -17.26
C ASP A 668 0.94 15.11 -17.65
N GLY A 669 2.07 15.42 -17.01
CA GLY A 669 2.82 16.66 -17.25
C GLY A 669 1.95 17.91 -17.11
N PHE A 670 0.95 17.84 -16.24
CA PHE A 670 -0.07 18.87 -16.10
C PHE A 670 0.55 20.24 -15.80
N TRP A 671 1.61 20.28 -14.98
CA TRP A 671 2.31 21.52 -14.70
C TRP A 671 3.06 22.05 -15.89
N TYR A 672 3.69 21.18 -16.68
CA TYR A 672 4.38 21.60 -17.89
C TYR A 672 3.42 22.33 -18.82
N ASN A 673 2.27 21.74 -19.12
CA ASN A 673 1.27 22.32 -20.03
C ASN A 673 0.69 23.65 -19.52
N TYR A 674 0.58 23.81 -18.20
CA TYR A 674 0.07 25.05 -17.65
C TYR A 674 1.13 26.14 -17.53
N THR A 675 2.35 25.78 -17.11
CA THR A 675 3.42 26.75 -16.84
C THR A 675 4.17 27.18 -18.08
N SER A 676 4.18 26.36 -19.13
CA SER A 676 4.71 26.74 -20.46
C SER A 676 4.00 27.98 -21.02
N LYS A 677 2.74 28.23 -20.61
CA LYS A 677 1.99 29.45 -20.97
C LYS A 677 2.56 30.73 -20.36
N TYR A 678 3.35 30.63 -19.30
CA TYR A 678 3.85 31.77 -18.52
C TYR A 678 5.38 31.87 -18.48
N TYR A 679 6.09 30.79 -18.78
CA TYR A 679 7.55 30.68 -18.61
C TYR A 679 8.19 29.93 -19.77
N LYS A 680 9.42 30.31 -20.11
CA LYS A 680 10.27 29.48 -20.97
C LYS A 680 10.83 28.35 -20.11
N ILE A 681 10.53 27.12 -20.50
CA ILE A 681 10.92 25.92 -19.76
C ILE A 681 12.19 25.37 -20.38
N ASP A 682 13.30 25.45 -19.65
CA ASP A 682 14.51 24.72 -20.00
C ASP A 682 14.43 23.33 -19.38
N TYR A 683 14.45 22.32 -20.22
CA TYR A 683 14.37 20.93 -19.81
C TYR A 683 15.74 20.45 -19.31
N VAL A 684 15.79 19.89 -18.09
CA VAL A 684 17.08 19.65 -17.42
C VAL A 684 17.44 18.16 -17.30
N ILE A 685 16.47 17.26 -17.02
CA ILE A 685 16.74 15.80 -16.93
C ILE A 685 15.54 14.95 -17.41
N GLU A 686 15.74 14.20 -18.51
CA GLU A 686 14.71 13.44 -19.29
C GLU A 686 13.95 12.39 -18.51
N LYS A 687 14.57 11.90 -17.44
CA LYS A 687 14.04 10.81 -16.65
C LYS A 687 13.33 11.29 -15.38
N HIS A 688 13.39 12.59 -15.06
CA HIS A 688 13.12 13.10 -13.70
C HIS A 688 12.22 14.33 -13.62
N ILE A 689 11.72 14.83 -14.76
CA ILE A 689 10.67 15.84 -14.83
C ILE A 689 11.02 17.11 -14.01
N ILE A 690 12.26 17.57 -14.16
CA ILE A 690 12.73 18.85 -13.60
C ILE A 690 12.67 19.91 -14.69
N TYR A 691 11.91 20.97 -14.42
CA TYR A 691 11.79 22.14 -15.27
C TYR A 691 12.50 23.32 -14.61
N LYS A 692 13.50 23.89 -15.27
CA LYS A 692 14.08 25.18 -14.87
C LYS A 692 13.33 26.28 -15.61
N LEU A 693 12.80 27.25 -14.89
CA LEU A 693 12.07 28.35 -15.51
C LEU A 693 13.01 29.52 -15.80
N LYS A 694 13.08 29.95 -17.06
CA LYS A 694 13.64 31.24 -17.45
C LYS A 694 12.49 32.15 -17.90
N ARG A 695 12.54 33.42 -17.51
CA ARG A 695 11.52 34.39 -17.93
C ARG A 695 11.71 34.74 -19.40
N PHE A 696 10.60 34.96 -20.10
CA PHE A 696 10.59 35.69 -21.37
C PHE A 696 10.99 37.14 -21.16
#